data_AF-M0LA30-F1
#
_entry.id   AF-M0LA30-F1
#
_cell.length_a   1.000
_cell.length_b   1.000
_cell.length_c   1.000
_cell.angle_alpha   90.00
_cell.angle_beta   90.00
_cell.angle_gamma   90.00
#
_symmetry.space_group_name_H-M   'P 1'
#
loop_
_entity.id
_entity.type
_entity.pdbx_description
1 polymer ?
#
loop_
_entity_poly.entity_id
_entity_poly.type
_entity_poly.pdbx_seq_one_letter_code
_entity_poly.pdbx_strand_id
1 'polypeptide(L)'
;MVDFTRRQVLSQSVAAALGASVIGVASGEEVEESDTDGAPSVKGSLKRFSTTAFGAEVTGPFVFEDGSLLYSLQHPEGENPEPFGRAAVGYFSGFQFTFDGSNDDFQEVSVPDTEEKQRQVRSTAGDYEILVQGREPINGGEERLGVVQTPDGTDITPDNFPGAKGGVGAGPDCNQFVPTDEDGTEGYLFTNWENVPGNISRVPLSQDENGEWSADPDAAMNVVNTEAFRELGGTRTNCYGDLSPWNTMISAEENYAHARLHLRATVGDIIESGTGEGLLGGCQFWNRPNPPGIVDAINTYAEDGDISEAWTPQGAWSQVGNEGLAYYLGAETSDLSDSGNTTRPIADVYPNPYRFGYFVDIRQPAAEMPQPIKYWVMGRAAWEAPDIQGDRKTVYMCSDGDSKGIYKFVADEAIDSYDDTDDIAGTLYAPKITNDAASAAESDSRNSPAQTPLEVEWLELGHATNSEVRSWIAEYDGVTQADYLSTHADWAEGDEVTDEVLKQADLSVIENGNRNYITNEEIVEWAEQYEANGPDGVDEELRRVPFLETRAAAKEIGASIEFNKAEGVDTVDNSQPGDFIYFGISEFNDALADDSGDIQMDRVDGGVVYRGVLESDYNVSTLEPVITGPDFTDSPEDANDALRNIDNVYTMRDGRVLCCEDGFGGPARSYPNDGLYVYQPNVVVSANSAAVGSGSTGTVPLTASSLPAGFSGARLTVTVSNPDIASITGVSFPDSLGLTESSISDDGSSATIRVADVDTNVQSGAMDVSLATLDVRANGCLLYTSLS
;
A
#
# COMPACT_ATOMS: atom_id res chain seq x y z
N MET A 1 35.92 -26.53 4.42
CA MET A 1 35.18 -27.68 3.85
C MET A 1 34.16 -28.10 4.89
N VAL A 2 33.08 -27.33 4.96
CA VAL A 2 31.93 -27.54 5.84
C VAL A 2 30.83 -28.01 4.89
N ASP A 3 30.30 -29.20 5.10
CA ASP A 3 29.27 -29.80 4.25
C ASP A 3 27.94 -29.05 4.48
N PHE A 4 27.54 -28.22 3.53
CA PHE A 4 26.18 -27.69 3.45
C PHE A 4 25.24 -28.83 3.04
N THR A 5 24.28 -29.17 3.90
CA THR A 5 23.36 -30.28 3.63
C THR A 5 22.27 -29.85 2.66
N ARG A 6 21.92 -30.72 1.69
CA ARG A 6 20.85 -30.55 0.66
C ARG A 6 19.49 -30.06 1.17
N ARG A 7 19.24 -30.03 2.48
CA ARG A 7 17.99 -29.54 3.09
C ARG A 7 17.89 -28.02 3.18
N GLN A 8 19.01 -27.29 3.30
CA GLN A 8 19.00 -25.81 3.36
C GLN A 8 18.87 -25.17 1.96
N VAL A 9 19.31 -25.88 0.91
CA VAL A 9 19.16 -25.43 -0.49
C VAL A 9 17.71 -25.60 -0.99
N LEU A 10 16.94 -26.49 -0.38
CA LEU A 10 15.53 -26.73 -0.73
C LEU A 10 14.55 -25.75 -0.05
N SER A 11 14.93 -25.09 1.05
CA SER A 11 14.09 -24.06 1.67
C SER A 11 14.19 -22.70 0.97
N GLN A 12 15.35 -22.38 0.38
CA GLN A 12 15.52 -21.15 -0.41
C GLN A 12 14.80 -21.20 -1.77
N SER A 13 14.58 -22.39 -2.33
CA SER A 13 14.00 -22.55 -3.67
C SER A 13 12.47 -22.50 -3.69
N VAL A 14 11.80 -22.69 -2.55
CA VAL A 14 10.34 -22.52 -2.44
C VAL A 14 9.98 -21.07 -2.10
N ALA A 15 10.76 -20.40 -1.23
CA ALA A 15 10.59 -18.97 -0.94
C ALA A 15 10.83 -18.09 -2.19
N ALA A 16 11.87 -18.38 -2.99
CA ALA A 16 12.15 -17.65 -4.23
C ALA A 16 11.08 -17.81 -5.33
N ALA A 17 10.23 -18.84 -5.24
CA ALA A 17 9.17 -19.13 -6.21
C ALA A 17 7.78 -18.55 -5.82
N LEU A 18 7.62 -18.10 -4.56
CA LEU A 18 6.36 -17.64 -3.99
C LEU A 18 6.30 -16.12 -3.74
N GLY A 19 7.24 -15.31 -4.22
CA GLY A 19 7.21 -13.86 -3.93
C GLY A 19 7.55 -13.51 -2.47
N ALA A 20 7.50 -14.48 -1.55
CA ALA A 20 7.95 -14.39 -0.17
C ALA A 20 9.30 -13.65 -0.06
N SER A 21 9.23 -12.51 0.64
CA SER A 21 10.34 -11.75 1.17
C SER A 21 11.56 -12.63 1.41
N VAL A 22 12.62 -12.39 0.65
CA VAL A 22 13.94 -12.90 1.01
C VAL A 22 14.20 -12.31 2.38
N ILE A 23 14.22 -13.15 3.42
CA ILE A 23 14.64 -12.81 4.79
C ILE A 23 15.78 -11.81 4.65
N GLY A 24 15.49 -10.55 4.99
CA GLY A 24 16.43 -9.45 4.89
C GLY A 24 17.72 -9.89 5.55
N VAL A 25 18.83 -9.75 4.84
CA VAL A 25 20.13 -9.82 5.51
C VAL A 25 20.18 -8.55 6.34
N ALA A 26 19.81 -8.66 7.62
CA ALA A 26 19.86 -7.60 8.62
C ALA A 26 21.13 -6.75 8.41
N SER A 27 20.94 -5.48 8.09
CA SER A 27 22.04 -4.51 8.01
C SER A 27 21.79 -3.38 9.00
N GLY A 28 22.08 -3.73 10.25
CA GLY A 28 21.98 -2.90 11.45
C GLY A 28 22.14 -3.80 12.67
N GLU A 29 22.65 -3.29 13.79
CA GLU A 29 22.42 -3.96 15.08
C GLU A 29 20.91 -3.82 15.38
N GLU A 30 20.10 -4.78 14.93
CA GLU A 30 18.68 -4.82 15.27
C GLU A 30 18.50 -4.95 16.79
N VAL A 31 17.46 -4.29 17.30
CA VAL A 31 17.04 -4.52 18.69
C VAL A 31 16.60 -5.96 18.81
N GLU A 32 17.16 -6.66 19.80
CA GLU A 32 16.80 -8.05 20.12
C GLU A 32 15.28 -8.17 20.33
N GLU A 33 14.69 -9.25 19.82
CA GLU A 33 13.28 -9.58 20.07
C GLU A 33 12.97 -9.56 21.58
N SER A 34 11.90 -8.87 21.95
CA SER A 34 11.46 -8.73 23.34
C SER A 34 9.94 -8.72 23.46
N ASP A 35 9.46 -8.92 24.68
CA ASP A 35 8.06 -8.71 25.06
C ASP A 35 7.78 -7.20 25.13
N THR A 36 7.12 -6.66 24.10
CA THR A 36 6.86 -5.24 23.92
C THR A 36 5.62 -4.81 24.70
N ASP A 37 5.76 -3.77 25.54
CA ASP A 37 4.69 -3.37 26.46
C ASP A 37 3.41 -2.96 25.69
N GLY A 38 2.33 -3.70 25.91
CA GLY A 38 1.03 -3.47 25.27
C GLY A 38 0.83 -4.13 23.89
N ALA A 39 1.78 -4.94 23.42
CA ALA A 39 1.58 -5.86 22.30
C ALA A 39 1.17 -7.25 22.82
N PRO A 40 0.31 -8.02 22.10
CA PRO A 40 -0.63 -7.51 21.11
C PRO A 40 -1.77 -6.70 21.77
N SER A 41 -2.39 -5.77 21.05
CA SER A 41 -3.55 -5.02 21.55
C SER A 41 -4.51 -4.55 20.47
N VAL A 42 -5.76 -4.28 20.88
CA VAL A 42 -6.84 -3.75 20.03
C VAL A 42 -7.61 -2.67 20.80
N LYS A 43 -7.67 -1.45 20.26
CA LYS A 43 -8.54 -0.35 20.75
C LYS A 43 -9.92 -0.43 20.11
N GLY A 44 -10.70 -1.43 20.50
CA GLY A 44 -12.03 -1.72 19.93
C GLY A 44 -12.37 -3.18 20.14
N SER A 45 -12.97 -3.82 19.14
CA SER A 45 -13.06 -5.28 19.09
C SER A 45 -12.60 -5.80 17.74
N LEU A 46 -11.98 -6.97 17.72
CA LEU A 46 -11.54 -7.67 16.52
C LEU A 46 -12.16 -9.07 16.57
N LYS A 47 -12.77 -9.54 15.48
CA LYS A 47 -13.27 -10.91 15.36
C LYS A 47 -12.78 -11.55 14.07
N ARG A 48 -12.29 -12.78 14.14
CA ARG A 48 -11.93 -13.57 12.95
C ARG A 48 -13.18 -14.00 12.20
N PHE A 49 -13.36 -13.51 10.98
CA PHE A 49 -14.44 -13.89 10.09
C PHE A 49 -14.15 -15.20 9.37
N SER A 50 -12.99 -15.28 8.70
CA SER A 50 -12.57 -16.46 7.94
C SER A 50 -11.10 -16.82 8.15
N THR A 51 -10.74 -18.04 7.76
CA THR A 51 -9.35 -18.44 7.48
C THR A 51 -9.23 -18.96 6.06
N THR A 52 -8.11 -18.71 5.41
CA THR A 52 -7.80 -19.20 4.05
C THR A 52 -7.53 -20.70 4.03
N ALA A 53 -7.38 -21.26 2.84
CA ALA A 53 -6.75 -22.57 2.67
C ALA A 53 -5.23 -22.46 2.85
N PHE A 54 -4.57 -23.58 3.12
CA PHE A 54 -3.15 -23.59 3.47
C PHE A 54 -2.28 -23.00 2.35
N GLY A 55 -1.36 -22.13 2.73
CA GLY A 55 -0.46 -21.42 1.82
C GLY A 55 -1.09 -20.26 1.07
N ALA A 56 -2.37 -19.97 1.30
CA ALA A 56 -3.03 -18.82 0.69
C ALA A 56 -3.13 -17.62 1.63
N GLU A 57 -3.04 -16.44 1.04
CA GLU A 57 -3.30 -15.16 1.71
C GLU A 57 -4.75 -14.71 1.48
N VAL A 58 -5.19 -13.73 2.27
CA VAL A 58 -6.49 -13.06 2.08
C VAL A 58 -6.21 -11.73 1.40
N THR A 59 -6.61 -11.58 0.14
CA THR A 59 -6.40 -10.31 -0.56
C THR A 59 -7.64 -9.79 -1.28
N GLY A 60 -7.64 -8.49 -1.59
CA GLY A 60 -8.71 -7.81 -2.31
C GLY A 60 -10.11 -8.03 -1.74
N PRO A 61 -10.37 -7.78 -0.44
CA PRO A 61 -11.73 -7.84 0.08
C PRO A 61 -12.61 -6.78 -0.62
N PHE A 62 -13.86 -7.13 -0.91
CA PHE A 62 -14.83 -6.17 -1.42
C PHE A 62 -16.21 -6.46 -0.83
N VAL A 63 -16.92 -5.40 -0.41
CA VAL A 63 -18.26 -5.51 0.16
C VAL A 63 -19.27 -4.82 -0.76
N PHE A 64 -20.14 -5.61 -1.37
CA PHE A 64 -21.21 -5.13 -2.25
C PHE A 64 -22.22 -4.23 -1.52
N GLU A 65 -23.00 -3.44 -2.25
CA GLU A 65 -24.05 -2.57 -1.69
C GLU A 65 -25.07 -3.32 -0.81
N ASP A 66 -25.33 -4.59 -1.08
CA ASP A 66 -26.24 -5.42 -0.29
C ASP A 66 -25.60 -6.05 0.97
N GLY A 67 -24.28 -5.90 1.14
CA GLY A 67 -23.53 -6.46 2.26
C GLY A 67 -22.85 -7.80 1.98
N SER A 68 -23.01 -8.38 0.79
CA SER A 68 -22.24 -9.55 0.41
C SER A 68 -20.75 -9.24 0.38
N LEU A 69 -19.93 -10.22 0.78
CA LEU A 69 -18.48 -10.11 0.87
C LEU A 69 -17.82 -11.06 -0.13
N LEU A 70 -16.82 -10.57 -0.86
CA LEU A 70 -15.87 -11.38 -1.60
C LEU A 70 -14.43 -11.10 -1.16
N TYR A 71 -13.54 -12.04 -1.45
CA TYR A 71 -12.08 -11.80 -1.44
C TYR A 71 -11.37 -12.82 -2.35
N SER A 72 -10.11 -12.53 -2.68
CA SER A 72 -9.18 -13.40 -3.42
C SER A 72 -8.46 -14.42 -2.52
N LEU A 73 -8.56 -15.69 -2.88
CA LEU A 73 -7.71 -16.76 -2.35
C LEU A 73 -6.39 -16.74 -3.12
N GLN A 74 -5.44 -15.95 -2.64
CA GLN A 74 -4.13 -15.73 -3.28
C GLN A 74 -3.18 -16.90 -3.02
N HIS A 75 -2.36 -17.31 -3.98
CA HIS A 75 -1.26 -18.28 -3.81
C HIS A 75 -1.53 -19.65 -3.11
N PRO A 76 -2.72 -20.28 -3.15
CA PRO A 76 -2.96 -21.52 -2.38
C PRO A 76 -2.01 -22.66 -2.73
N GLU A 77 -1.68 -23.49 -1.73
CA GLU A 77 -0.92 -24.72 -1.96
C GLU A 77 -1.70 -25.67 -2.88
N GLY A 78 -1.08 -26.08 -3.99
CA GLY A 78 -1.71 -26.95 -4.99
C GLY A 78 -2.09 -28.36 -4.49
N GLU A 79 -1.63 -28.77 -3.30
CA GLU A 79 -2.03 -30.03 -2.65
C GLU A 79 -3.32 -29.91 -1.83
N ASN A 80 -3.88 -28.71 -1.68
CA ASN A 80 -5.19 -28.54 -1.05
C ASN A 80 -6.29 -29.28 -1.84
N PRO A 81 -7.31 -29.82 -1.15
CA PRO A 81 -8.45 -30.45 -1.80
C PRO A 81 -9.19 -29.43 -2.68
N GLU A 82 -9.76 -29.92 -3.78
CA GLU A 82 -10.64 -29.12 -4.63
C GLU A 82 -11.80 -28.52 -3.80
N PRO A 83 -12.14 -27.24 -4.01
CA PRO A 83 -11.62 -26.37 -5.07
C PRO A 83 -10.43 -25.47 -4.64
N PHE A 84 -9.85 -25.69 -3.46
CA PHE A 84 -8.92 -24.77 -2.79
C PHE A 84 -7.43 -24.98 -3.13
N GLY A 85 -7.11 -25.85 -4.10
CA GLY A 85 -5.75 -26.06 -4.62
C GLY A 85 -5.36 -25.08 -5.73
N ARG A 86 -6.19 -24.08 -6.01
CA ARG A 86 -6.01 -23.15 -7.11
C ARG A 86 -6.49 -21.76 -6.72
N ALA A 87 -5.71 -20.76 -7.12
CA ALA A 87 -6.03 -19.37 -6.86
C ALA A 87 -7.40 -19.00 -7.45
N ALA A 88 -8.18 -18.25 -6.68
CA ALA A 88 -9.58 -18.02 -6.98
C ALA A 88 -10.05 -16.67 -6.42
N VAL A 89 -11.09 -16.10 -7.03
CA VAL A 89 -11.91 -15.08 -6.39
C VAL A 89 -13.24 -15.73 -6.04
N GLY A 90 -13.67 -15.54 -4.79
CA GLY A 90 -14.89 -16.15 -4.27
C GLY A 90 -15.60 -15.26 -3.27
N TYR A 91 -16.87 -15.55 -3.05
CA TYR A 91 -17.76 -14.77 -2.18
C TYR A 91 -18.45 -15.66 -1.14
N PHE A 92 -18.92 -15.05 -0.06
CA PHE A 92 -19.61 -15.77 1.02
C PHE A 92 -21.10 -15.86 0.76
N SER A 93 -21.51 -16.90 0.03
CA SER A 93 -22.92 -17.22 -0.24
C SER A 93 -23.70 -17.39 1.07
N GLY A 94 -24.91 -16.82 1.15
CA GLY A 94 -25.76 -16.86 2.33
C GLY A 94 -25.33 -15.95 3.50
N PHE A 95 -24.37 -15.03 3.29
CA PHE A 95 -23.98 -14.01 4.26
C PHE A 95 -24.01 -12.60 3.67
N GLN A 96 -24.50 -11.65 4.49
CA GLN A 96 -24.49 -10.22 4.21
C GLN A 96 -24.25 -9.45 5.53
N PHE A 97 -23.41 -8.43 5.49
CA PHE A 97 -23.26 -7.48 6.60
C PHE A 97 -24.53 -6.63 6.78
N THR A 98 -24.94 -6.38 8.03
CA THR A 98 -26.14 -5.57 8.34
C THR A 98 -25.89 -4.05 8.39
N PHE A 99 -24.64 -3.63 8.21
CA PHE A 99 -24.16 -2.24 8.27
C PHE A 99 -24.60 -1.45 9.50
N ASP A 100 -24.67 -2.11 10.66
CA ASP A 100 -25.03 -1.47 11.93
C ASP A 100 -23.81 -1.10 12.79
N GLY A 101 -22.59 -1.27 12.27
CA GLY A 101 -21.34 -0.99 13.00
C GLY A 101 -20.99 -2.02 14.07
N SER A 102 -21.72 -3.15 14.16
CA SER A 102 -21.48 -4.23 15.14
C SER A 102 -21.03 -5.52 14.45
N ASN A 103 -20.10 -6.24 15.07
CA ASN A 103 -19.70 -7.58 14.62
C ASN A 103 -20.67 -8.70 15.07
N ASP A 104 -21.93 -8.40 15.37
CA ASP A 104 -22.90 -9.38 15.88
C ASP A 104 -23.63 -10.17 14.78
N ASP A 105 -23.39 -9.80 13.53
CA ASP A 105 -23.86 -10.46 12.30
C ASP A 105 -23.20 -11.82 12.05
N PHE A 106 -22.05 -12.10 12.65
CA PHE A 106 -21.38 -13.41 12.56
C PHE A 106 -20.79 -13.90 13.88
N GLN A 107 -20.49 -15.20 13.95
CA GLN A 107 -19.70 -15.79 15.03
C GLN A 107 -18.25 -15.92 14.62
N GLU A 108 -17.33 -15.70 15.55
CA GLU A 108 -15.92 -15.87 15.27
C GLU A 108 -15.58 -17.32 14.88
N VAL A 109 -14.85 -17.50 13.78
CA VAL A 109 -14.39 -18.82 13.35
C VAL A 109 -13.24 -19.28 14.24
N SER A 110 -13.33 -20.53 14.71
CA SER A 110 -12.26 -21.12 15.52
C SER A 110 -10.99 -21.30 14.69
N VAL A 111 -9.83 -21.24 15.34
CA VAL A 111 -8.54 -21.57 14.70
C VAL A 111 -8.57 -22.95 14.01
N PRO A 112 -7.86 -23.12 12.87
CA PRO A 112 -7.73 -24.40 12.17
C PRO A 112 -6.66 -25.28 12.84
N ASP A 113 -7.05 -25.96 13.92
CA ASP A 113 -6.20 -26.81 14.77
C ASP A 113 -5.87 -28.20 14.18
N THR A 114 -6.29 -28.49 12.94
CA THR A 114 -5.99 -29.74 12.23
C THR A 114 -5.64 -29.47 10.77
N GLU A 115 -4.78 -30.29 10.17
CA GLU A 115 -4.44 -30.19 8.74
C GLU A 115 -5.69 -30.19 7.84
N GLU A 116 -6.73 -30.98 8.18
CA GLU A 116 -7.99 -30.99 7.44
C GLU A 116 -8.68 -29.61 7.45
N LYS A 117 -8.68 -28.93 8.60
CA LYS A 117 -9.23 -27.56 8.70
C LYS A 117 -8.35 -26.53 8.01
N GLN A 118 -7.03 -26.72 8.01
CA GLN A 118 -6.07 -25.79 7.42
C GLN A 118 -6.15 -25.81 5.89
N ARG A 119 -6.59 -26.89 5.26
CA ARG A 119 -6.56 -27.05 3.80
C ARG A 119 -7.82 -26.54 3.06
N GLN A 120 -8.65 -25.73 3.70
CA GLN A 120 -9.88 -25.21 3.10
C GLN A 120 -10.18 -23.82 3.63
N VAL A 121 -10.90 -23.01 2.84
CA VAL A 121 -11.48 -21.77 3.36
C VAL A 121 -12.53 -22.11 4.41
N ARG A 122 -12.52 -21.38 5.54
CA ARG A 122 -13.47 -21.60 6.65
C ARG A 122 -14.09 -20.29 7.06
N SER A 123 -15.40 -20.30 7.26
CA SER A 123 -16.17 -19.25 7.94
C SER A 123 -17.24 -19.91 8.81
N THR A 124 -17.82 -19.18 9.77
CA THR A 124 -19.07 -19.60 10.43
C THR A 124 -20.31 -18.94 9.83
N ALA A 125 -20.11 -17.98 8.92
CA ALA A 125 -21.12 -17.18 8.29
C ALA A 125 -20.92 -17.20 6.76
N GLY A 126 -21.84 -17.88 6.08
CA GLY A 126 -21.80 -18.12 4.65
C GLY A 126 -20.81 -19.21 4.22
N ASP A 127 -21.02 -19.73 3.01
CA ASP A 127 -20.15 -20.69 2.34
C ASP A 127 -19.32 -19.96 1.27
N TYR A 128 -18.00 -20.20 1.23
CA TYR A 128 -17.12 -19.56 0.24
C TYR A 128 -17.27 -20.24 -1.12
N GLU A 129 -18.01 -19.57 -2.02
CA GLU A 129 -18.31 -20.04 -3.37
C GLU A 129 -17.40 -19.32 -4.38
N ILE A 130 -16.78 -20.10 -5.27
CA ILE A 130 -15.84 -19.57 -6.26
C ILE A 130 -16.61 -18.94 -7.42
N LEU A 131 -16.25 -17.69 -7.74
CA LEU A 131 -16.71 -16.99 -8.94
C LEU A 131 -15.84 -17.35 -10.14
N VAL A 132 -14.52 -17.21 -9.98
CA VAL A 132 -13.52 -17.47 -11.02
C VAL A 132 -12.21 -18.01 -10.44
N GLN A 133 -11.44 -18.73 -11.25
CA GLN A 133 -10.14 -19.30 -10.91
C GLN A 133 -9.04 -18.89 -11.88
N GLY A 134 -7.88 -18.53 -11.33
CA GLY A 134 -6.72 -18.13 -12.11
C GLY A 134 -6.28 -19.19 -13.12
N ARG A 135 -6.00 -18.77 -14.36
CA ARG A 135 -5.69 -19.57 -15.56
C ARG A 135 -6.87 -20.26 -16.24
N GLU A 136 -8.11 -20.02 -15.81
CA GLU A 136 -9.25 -20.67 -16.48
C GLU A 136 -9.45 -20.05 -17.87
N PRO A 137 -9.98 -20.80 -18.84
CA PRO A 137 -10.29 -20.22 -20.15
C PRO A 137 -11.31 -19.09 -20.00
N ILE A 138 -11.00 -17.94 -20.60
CA ILE A 138 -11.89 -16.78 -20.70
C ILE A 138 -11.98 -16.31 -22.15
N ASN A 139 -12.84 -15.34 -22.44
CA ASN A 139 -12.97 -14.75 -23.77
C ASN A 139 -13.20 -15.84 -24.85
N GLY A 140 -14.14 -16.75 -24.60
CA GLY A 140 -14.40 -17.91 -25.46
C GLY A 140 -13.24 -18.89 -25.63
N GLY A 141 -12.23 -18.84 -24.75
CA GLY A 141 -11.03 -19.68 -24.75
C GLY A 141 -9.85 -19.11 -25.53
N GLU A 142 -9.90 -17.85 -25.96
CA GLU A 142 -8.76 -17.14 -26.60
C GLU A 142 -7.71 -16.69 -25.58
N GLU A 143 -8.12 -16.52 -24.32
CA GLU A 143 -7.27 -16.07 -23.21
C GLU A 143 -7.43 -16.99 -22.00
N ARG A 144 -6.49 -16.86 -21.06
CA ARG A 144 -6.58 -17.45 -19.72
C ARG A 144 -6.63 -16.34 -18.68
N LEU A 145 -7.53 -16.47 -17.71
CA LEU A 145 -7.68 -15.47 -16.65
C LEU A 145 -6.37 -15.29 -15.89
N GLY A 146 -5.92 -14.05 -15.68
CA GLY A 146 -4.66 -13.80 -14.97
C GLY A 146 -3.40 -14.03 -15.81
N VAL A 147 -3.51 -14.33 -17.11
CA VAL A 147 -2.37 -14.63 -18.00
C VAL A 147 -2.24 -13.58 -19.11
N VAL A 148 -1.12 -12.87 -19.13
CA VAL A 148 -0.78 -11.87 -20.16
C VAL A 148 -0.29 -12.51 -21.45
N GLN A 149 -0.46 -11.82 -22.58
CA GLN A 149 -0.08 -12.29 -23.90
C GLN A 149 0.83 -11.30 -24.64
N THR A 150 1.76 -11.83 -25.43
CA THR A 150 2.48 -11.09 -26.47
C THR A 150 1.52 -10.51 -27.52
N PRO A 151 1.94 -9.55 -28.37
CA PRO A 151 1.07 -8.98 -29.40
C PRO A 151 0.52 -9.99 -30.41
N ASP A 152 1.15 -11.16 -30.56
CA ASP A 152 0.69 -12.25 -31.44
C ASP A 152 -0.21 -13.29 -30.73
N GLY A 153 -0.58 -13.05 -29.47
CA GLY A 153 -1.48 -13.91 -28.70
C GLY A 153 -0.80 -15.10 -28.02
N THR A 154 0.53 -15.08 -27.86
CA THR A 154 1.25 -16.12 -27.11
C THR A 154 1.23 -15.81 -25.63
N ASP A 155 0.73 -16.75 -24.82
CA ASP A 155 0.73 -16.61 -23.36
C ASP A 155 2.15 -16.45 -22.80
N ILE A 156 2.36 -15.43 -21.99
CA ILE A 156 3.60 -15.18 -21.28
C ILE A 156 3.59 -15.98 -19.99
N THR A 157 4.20 -17.16 -20.04
CA THR A 157 4.37 -18.07 -18.90
C THR A 157 5.83 -18.49 -18.78
N PRO A 158 6.28 -19.00 -17.62
CA PRO A 158 7.62 -19.57 -17.48
C PRO A 158 7.92 -20.71 -18.48
N ASP A 159 6.90 -21.41 -18.96
CA ASP A 159 7.04 -22.48 -19.97
C ASP A 159 7.39 -21.93 -21.35
N ASN A 160 6.82 -20.77 -21.73
CA ASN A 160 7.04 -20.14 -23.03
C ASN A 160 8.20 -19.12 -23.00
N PHE A 161 8.39 -18.46 -21.86
CA PHE A 161 9.35 -17.40 -21.64
C PHE A 161 9.98 -17.56 -20.24
N PRO A 162 11.20 -18.12 -20.14
CA PRO A 162 11.87 -18.33 -18.85
C PRO A 162 12.04 -17.06 -18.01
N GLY A 163 12.07 -15.89 -18.65
CA GLY A 163 12.13 -14.58 -18.00
C GLY A 163 10.82 -14.13 -17.35
N ALA A 164 9.68 -14.82 -17.55
CA ALA A 164 8.43 -14.52 -16.88
C ALA A 164 8.42 -15.05 -15.43
N LYS A 165 7.91 -14.26 -14.47
CA LYS A 165 7.85 -14.59 -13.04
C LYS A 165 6.41 -14.54 -12.50
N GLY A 166 6.20 -15.13 -11.32
CA GLY A 166 5.08 -14.76 -10.43
C GLY A 166 3.92 -15.75 -10.38
N GLY A 167 4.15 -17.04 -10.63
CA GLY A 167 3.05 -18.00 -10.57
C GLY A 167 1.89 -17.67 -11.53
N VAL A 168 2.11 -16.89 -12.59
CA VAL A 168 1.18 -16.46 -13.67
C VAL A 168 -0.27 -16.93 -13.48
N GLY A 169 -1.13 -16.06 -12.97
CA GLY A 169 -2.53 -16.39 -12.64
C GLY A 169 -2.68 -17.17 -11.34
N ALA A 170 -1.74 -17.02 -10.39
CA ALA A 170 -1.84 -17.58 -9.04
C ALA A 170 -1.95 -16.52 -7.93
N GLY A 171 -1.69 -15.24 -8.22
CA GLY A 171 -1.88 -14.14 -7.27
C GLY A 171 -3.01 -13.20 -7.69
N PRO A 172 -4.30 -13.60 -7.65
CA PRO A 172 -5.40 -12.65 -7.74
C PRO A 172 -5.37 -11.76 -6.50
N ASP A 173 -5.44 -10.45 -6.69
CA ASP A 173 -5.33 -9.49 -5.61
C ASP A 173 -6.56 -8.61 -5.50
N CYS A 174 -6.39 -7.28 -5.42
CA CYS A 174 -7.45 -6.28 -5.34
C CYS A 174 -8.63 -6.59 -6.26
N ASN A 175 -9.82 -6.53 -5.67
CA ASN A 175 -11.08 -6.68 -6.37
C ASN A 175 -11.89 -5.40 -6.25
N GLN A 176 -12.33 -4.84 -7.38
CA GLN A 176 -13.26 -3.71 -7.39
C GLN A 176 -14.43 -3.97 -8.32
N PHE A 177 -15.65 -3.88 -7.80
CA PHE A 177 -16.86 -4.08 -8.58
C PHE A 177 -17.41 -2.73 -9.05
N VAL A 178 -17.60 -2.59 -10.36
CA VAL A 178 -18.26 -1.44 -10.97
C VAL A 178 -19.66 -1.83 -11.44
N PRO A 179 -20.72 -1.33 -10.79
CA PRO A 179 -22.10 -1.64 -11.19
C PRO A 179 -22.46 -1.02 -12.55
N THR A 180 -23.34 -1.70 -13.26
CA THR A 180 -23.87 -1.27 -14.58
C THR A 180 -25.38 -1.03 -14.56
N ASP A 181 -26.04 -1.37 -13.47
CA ASP A 181 -27.44 -1.13 -13.17
C ASP A 181 -27.60 -0.28 -11.88
N GLU A 182 -28.79 0.30 -11.69
CA GLU A 182 -29.08 1.13 -10.51
C GLU A 182 -29.20 0.32 -9.22
N ASP A 183 -29.54 -0.97 -9.32
CA ASP A 183 -29.73 -1.86 -8.18
C ASP A 183 -28.41 -2.51 -7.73
N GLY A 184 -27.31 -2.29 -8.47
CA GLY A 184 -26.00 -2.86 -8.18
C GLY A 184 -25.94 -4.38 -8.33
N THR A 185 -26.86 -4.98 -9.09
CA THR A 185 -27.00 -6.44 -9.26
C THR A 185 -26.30 -6.98 -10.49
N GLU A 186 -25.86 -6.11 -11.41
CA GLU A 186 -25.11 -6.49 -12.60
C GLU A 186 -23.93 -5.54 -12.81
N GLY A 187 -22.75 -6.06 -13.12
CA GLY A 187 -21.58 -5.19 -13.32
C GLY A 187 -20.32 -5.93 -13.71
N TYR A 188 -19.18 -5.25 -13.51
CA TYR A 188 -17.86 -5.79 -13.82
C TYR A 188 -17.00 -5.84 -12.57
N LEU A 189 -16.52 -7.02 -12.23
CA LEU A 189 -15.45 -7.21 -11.25
C LEU A 189 -14.11 -7.03 -11.95
N PHE A 190 -13.34 -6.05 -11.51
CA PHE A 190 -11.95 -5.92 -11.86
C PHE A 190 -11.11 -6.62 -10.80
N THR A 191 -10.14 -7.42 -11.24
CA THR A 191 -9.24 -8.15 -10.35
C THR A 191 -7.81 -7.93 -10.80
N ASN A 192 -6.95 -7.48 -9.89
CA ASN A 192 -5.52 -7.40 -10.10
C ASN A 192 -4.88 -8.79 -10.06
N TRP A 193 -3.77 -8.98 -10.77
CA TRP A 193 -2.97 -10.18 -10.66
C TRP A 193 -1.47 -9.87 -10.58
N GLU A 194 -0.84 -10.35 -9.52
CA GLU A 194 0.56 -10.12 -9.18
C GLU A 194 1.53 -10.99 -9.99
N ASN A 195 1.61 -10.68 -11.27
CA ASN A 195 2.56 -11.32 -12.16
C ASN A 195 3.52 -10.27 -12.74
N VAL A 196 4.59 -10.74 -13.38
CA VAL A 196 5.43 -9.88 -14.22
C VAL A 196 5.54 -10.51 -15.61
N PRO A 197 4.93 -9.91 -16.66
CA PRO A 197 4.14 -8.66 -16.67
C PRO A 197 2.89 -8.69 -15.77
N GLY A 198 2.51 -7.53 -15.23
CA GLY A 198 1.32 -7.37 -14.39
C GLY A 198 0.03 -7.56 -15.19
N ASN A 199 -1.06 -7.89 -14.50
CA ASN A 199 -2.35 -8.09 -15.15
C ASN A 199 -3.51 -7.53 -14.34
N ILE A 200 -4.55 -7.13 -15.06
CA ILE A 200 -5.84 -6.70 -14.53
C ILE A 200 -6.88 -7.40 -15.41
N SER A 201 -7.75 -8.20 -14.80
CA SER A 201 -8.87 -8.84 -15.48
C SER A 201 -10.16 -8.08 -15.24
N ARG A 202 -11.09 -8.16 -16.18
CA ARG A 202 -12.47 -7.69 -16.03
C ARG A 202 -13.43 -8.86 -16.27
N VAL A 203 -14.21 -9.21 -15.26
CA VAL A 203 -15.16 -10.33 -15.27
C VAL A 203 -16.58 -9.80 -15.06
N PRO A 204 -17.53 -10.03 -15.98
CA PRO A 204 -18.93 -9.69 -15.73
C PRO A 204 -19.52 -10.52 -14.60
N LEU A 205 -20.20 -9.86 -13.66
CA LEU A 205 -20.95 -10.52 -12.59
C LEU A 205 -22.44 -10.16 -12.67
N SER A 206 -23.29 -11.08 -12.21
CA SER A 206 -24.71 -10.84 -12.00
C SER A 206 -25.23 -11.56 -10.75
N GLN A 207 -26.15 -10.91 -10.05
CA GLN A 207 -26.83 -11.43 -8.88
C GLN A 207 -28.24 -11.93 -9.26
N ASP A 208 -28.63 -13.09 -8.73
CA ASP A 208 -29.96 -13.65 -8.94
C ASP A 208 -31.00 -13.12 -7.92
N GLU A 209 -32.27 -13.54 -8.07
CA GLU A 209 -33.36 -13.13 -7.18
C GLU A 209 -33.23 -13.60 -5.72
N ASN A 210 -32.30 -14.51 -5.44
CA ASN A 210 -32.00 -15.02 -4.10
C ASN A 210 -30.78 -14.33 -3.47
N GLY A 211 -30.12 -13.41 -4.19
CA GLY A 211 -28.90 -12.76 -3.74
C GLY A 211 -27.61 -13.52 -4.09
N GLU A 212 -27.69 -14.57 -4.91
CA GLU A 212 -26.53 -15.38 -5.28
C GLU A 212 -25.79 -14.77 -6.47
N TRP A 213 -24.46 -14.65 -6.36
CA TRP A 213 -23.60 -14.08 -7.38
C TRP A 213 -23.07 -15.13 -8.35
N SER A 214 -22.95 -14.76 -9.62
CA SER A 214 -22.38 -15.58 -10.68
C SER A 214 -21.51 -14.77 -11.63
N ALA A 215 -20.45 -15.40 -12.14
CA ALA A 215 -19.53 -14.81 -13.12
C ALA A 215 -19.78 -15.33 -14.54
N ASP A 216 -19.41 -14.53 -15.55
CA ASP A 216 -19.37 -14.93 -16.97
C ASP A 216 -17.93 -14.94 -17.54
N PRO A 217 -17.17 -16.03 -17.36
CA PRO A 217 -15.83 -16.18 -17.93
C PRO A 217 -15.76 -16.06 -19.46
N ASP A 218 -16.83 -16.44 -20.18
CA ASP A 218 -16.83 -16.37 -21.65
C ASP A 218 -16.82 -14.93 -22.16
N ALA A 219 -17.33 -13.98 -21.37
CA ALA A 219 -17.33 -12.55 -21.63
C ALA A 219 -16.27 -11.76 -20.83
N ALA A 220 -15.43 -12.46 -20.04
CA ALA A 220 -14.32 -11.86 -19.33
C ALA A 220 -13.12 -11.58 -20.24
N MET A 221 -12.22 -10.69 -19.81
CA MET A 221 -10.99 -10.36 -20.54
C MET A 221 -9.85 -9.97 -19.60
N ASN A 222 -8.59 -10.12 -20.04
CA ASN A 222 -7.46 -9.43 -19.42
C ASN A 222 -7.29 -8.06 -20.11
N VAL A 223 -7.61 -6.97 -19.42
CA VAL A 223 -7.62 -5.63 -20.05
C VAL A 223 -6.22 -5.21 -20.50
N VAL A 224 -5.17 -5.77 -19.89
CA VAL A 224 -3.78 -5.50 -20.24
C VAL A 224 -3.36 -6.05 -21.60
N ASN A 225 -4.11 -6.96 -22.20
CA ASN A 225 -3.80 -7.50 -23.54
C ASN A 225 -4.19 -6.54 -24.67
N THR A 226 -4.67 -5.33 -24.36
CA THR A 226 -5.09 -4.31 -25.33
C THR A 226 -3.91 -3.47 -25.87
N GLU A 227 -4.11 -2.78 -27.00
CA GLU A 227 -3.12 -1.84 -27.56
C GLU A 227 -2.91 -0.64 -26.64
N ALA A 228 -3.98 -0.09 -26.04
CA ALA A 228 -3.91 1.05 -25.13
C ALA A 228 -3.00 0.79 -23.92
N PHE A 229 -3.05 -0.41 -23.33
CA PHE A 229 -2.11 -0.76 -22.25
C PHE A 229 -0.66 -0.86 -22.73
N ARG A 230 -0.42 -1.41 -23.93
CA ARG A 230 0.94 -1.48 -24.50
C ARG A 230 1.51 -0.10 -24.80
N GLU A 231 0.69 0.87 -25.22
CA GLU A 231 1.10 2.26 -25.42
C GLU A 231 1.58 2.93 -24.12
N LEU A 232 1.09 2.49 -22.95
CA LEU A 232 1.56 2.93 -21.64
C LEU A 232 2.82 2.19 -21.15
N GLY A 233 3.34 1.24 -21.92
CA GLY A 233 4.43 0.35 -21.52
C GLY A 233 3.98 -0.93 -20.80
N GLY A 234 2.67 -1.17 -20.67
CA GLY A 234 2.10 -2.25 -19.89
C GLY A 234 1.98 -1.91 -18.41
N THR A 235 1.86 -2.94 -17.58
CA THR A 235 1.78 -2.84 -16.11
C THR A 235 2.63 -3.92 -15.45
N ARG A 236 2.92 -3.78 -14.16
CA ARG A 236 3.81 -4.68 -13.41
C ARG A 236 3.28 -4.90 -12.00
N THR A 237 3.23 -6.17 -11.56
CA THR A 237 2.90 -6.56 -10.19
C THR A 237 1.70 -5.78 -9.67
N ASN A 238 0.54 -6.00 -10.29
CA ASN A 238 -0.68 -5.34 -9.85
C ASN A 238 -1.11 -5.99 -8.54
N CYS A 239 -0.96 -5.27 -7.41
CA CYS A 239 -1.28 -5.74 -6.06
C CYS A 239 -2.63 -5.13 -5.63
N TYR A 240 -2.66 -4.32 -4.56
CA TYR A 240 -3.84 -3.60 -4.08
C TYR A 240 -4.41 -2.64 -5.15
N GLY A 241 -5.50 -1.98 -4.77
CA GLY A 241 -6.13 -0.91 -5.52
C GLY A 241 -7.35 -0.36 -4.80
N ASP A 242 -7.95 0.66 -5.37
CA ASP A 242 -9.10 1.35 -4.78
C ASP A 242 -10.21 1.52 -5.81
N LEU A 243 -11.46 1.61 -5.35
CA LEU A 243 -12.58 2.05 -6.17
C LEU A 243 -12.73 3.56 -6.02
N SER A 244 -12.40 4.27 -7.08
CA SER A 244 -12.45 5.73 -7.05
C SER A 244 -13.87 6.25 -6.79
N PRO A 245 -14.01 7.46 -6.23
CA PRO A 245 -15.30 8.15 -6.12
C PRO A 245 -16.01 8.45 -7.45
N TRP A 246 -15.38 8.17 -8.61
CA TRP A 246 -15.99 8.23 -9.95
C TRP A 246 -16.26 6.84 -10.54
N ASN A 247 -16.32 5.80 -9.70
CA ASN A 247 -16.64 4.42 -10.04
C ASN A 247 -15.71 3.83 -11.10
N THR A 248 -14.40 3.97 -10.89
CA THR A 248 -13.39 3.28 -11.69
C THR A 248 -12.43 2.53 -10.80
N MET A 249 -12.03 1.34 -11.27
CA MET A 249 -10.95 0.57 -10.65
C MET A 249 -9.64 1.33 -10.82
N ILE A 250 -8.94 1.55 -9.71
CA ILE A 250 -7.57 2.05 -9.69
C ILE A 250 -6.68 0.94 -9.14
N SER A 251 -5.85 0.37 -10.00
CA SER A 251 -4.87 -0.65 -9.63
C SER A 251 -3.55 0.00 -9.21
N ALA A 252 -2.83 -0.59 -8.27
CA ALA A 252 -1.48 -0.17 -7.92
C ALA A 252 -0.42 -1.10 -8.50
N GLU A 253 0.68 -0.51 -8.99
CA GLU A 253 1.86 -1.25 -9.44
C GLU A 253 2.91 -1.35 -8.33
N GLU A 254 3.05 -2.53 -7.76
CA GLU A 254 3.98 -2.82 -6.68
C GLU A 254 5.38 -3.18 -7.24
N ASN A 255 6.01 -2.18 -7.88
CA ASN A 255 7.28 -2.37 -8.56
C ASN A 255 8.47 -2.42 -7.60
N TYR A 256 8.77 -3.58 -7.00
CA TYR A 256 9.96 -3.75 -6.14
C TYR A 256 11.31 -3.45 -6.80
N ALA A 257 11.41 -3.51 -8.13
CA ALA A 257 12.63 -3.22 -8.86
C ALA A 257 12.93 -1.71 -8.97
N HIS A 258 12.07 -0.84 -8.43
CA HIS A 258 12.20 0.62 -8.57
C HIS A 258 13.32 1.24 -7.74
N ALA A 259 13.77 0.58 -6.66
CA ALA A 259 14.67 1.18 -5.68
C ALA A 259 16.01 1.57 -6.31
N ARG A 260 16.32 2.88 -6.24
CA ARG A 260 17.58 3.48 -6.66
C ARG A 260 18.71 3.33 -5.64
N LEU A 261 18.33 3.33 -4.37
CA LEU A 261 19.22 3.35 -3.22
C LEU A 261 18.90 2.17 -2.32
N HIS A 262 19.94 1.57 -1.74
CA HIS A 262 19.83 0.46 -0.81
C HIS A 262 19.35 0.96 0.56
N LEU A 263 18.25 0.41 1.07
CA LEU A 263 17.72 0.64 2.41
C LEU A 263 17.62 2.13 2.74
N ARG A 264 18.35 2.68 3.70
CA ARG A 264 18.26 4.12 4.05
C ARG A 264 19.32 5.01 3.42
N ALA A 265 20.20 4.46 2.57
CA ALA A 265 21.19 5.28 1.87
C ALA A 265 20.53 6.44 1.12
N THR A 266 21.21 7.58 1.11
CA THR A 266 20.91 8.79 0.34
C THR A 266 21.79 8.85 -0.91
N VAL A 267 21.47 9.74 -1.86
CA VAL A 267 22.36 10.01 -2.99
C VAL A 267 23.59 10.79 -2.52
N GLY A 268 23.42 11.69 -1.54
CA GLY A 268 24.52 12.38 -0.87
C GLY A 268 25.61 11.42 -0.34
N ASP A 269 25.22 10.29 0.26
CA ASP A 269 26.17 9.27 0.75
C ASP A 269 27.09 8.73 -0.37
N ILE A 270 26.55 8.57 -1.59
CA ILE A 270 27.31 8.12 -2.76
C ILE A 270 28.32 9.18 -3.21
N ILE A 271 27.91 10.44 -3.21
CA ILE A 271 28.79 11.56 -3.59
C ILE A 271 29.92 11.75 -2.56
N GLU A 272 29.61 11.61 -1.27
CA GLU A 272 30.60 11.73 -0.19
C GLU A 272 31.61 10.56 -0.18
N SER A 273 31.14 9.34 -0.39
CA SER A 273 32.01 8.16 -0.44
C SER A 273 32.81 8.07 -1.75
N GLY A 274 32.31 8.69 -2.82
CA GLY A 274 32.85 8.62 -4.17
C GLY A 274 32.58 7.30 -4.90
N THR A 275 31.66 6.46 -4.39
CA THR A 275 31.27 5.18 -4.99
C THR A 275 29.86 4.78 -4.55
N GLY A 276 29.12 4.07 -5.41
CA GLY A 276 27.83 3.47 -5.08
C GLY A 276 27.92 2.10 -4.41
N GLU A 277 29.11 1.58 -4.18
CA GLU A 277 29.32 0.28 -3.53
C GLU A 277 28.56 0.17 -2.20
N GLY A 278 27.68 -0.84 -2.06
CA GLY A 278 26.82 -1.03 -0.88
C GLY A 278 25.63 -0.06 -0.77
N LEU A 279 25.58 0.99 -1.59
CA LEU A 279 24.59 2.07 -1.51
C LEU A 279 23.55 2.03 -2.65
N LEU A 280 23.85 1.37 -3.76
CA LEU A 280 22.94 1.28 -4.91
C LEU A 280 21.83 0.23 -4.72
N GLY A 281 20.63 0.60 -5.17
CA GLY A 281 19.50 -0.31 -5.36
C GLY A 281 19.50 -0.97 -6.73
N GLY A 282 18.62 -1.96 -6.90
CA GLY A 282 18.55 -2.80 -8.09
C GLY A 282 18.20 -2.06 -9.38
N CYS A 283 17.52 -0.91 -9.31
CA CYS A 283 17.07 -0.20 -10.52
C CYS A 283 18.24 0.27 -11.40
N GLN A 284 19.43 0.47 -10.82
CA GLN A 284 20.65 0.86 -11.53
C GLN A 284 21.06 -0.18 -12.58
N PHE A 285 20.63 -1.42 -12.42
CA PHE A 285 20.95 -2.55 -13.31
C PHE A 285 19.76 -2.99 -14.17
N TRP A 286 18.71 -2.16 -14.29
CA TRP A 286 17.46 -2.49 -14.99
C TRP A 286 17.67 -2.97 -16.44
N ASN A 287 18.54 -2.29 -17.18
CA ASN A 287 18.90 -2.60 -18.57
C ASN A 287 20.22 -3.36 -18.69
N ARG A 288 20.72 -3.98 -17.62
CA ARG A 288 21.84 -4.93 -17.72
C ARG A 288 21.38 -6.19 -18.46
N PRO A 289 22.13 -6.75 -19.44
CA PRO A 289 21.81 -8.08 -19.98
C PRO A 289 21.77 -9.15 -18.88
N ASN A 290 20.74 -9.99 -18.87
CA ASN A 290 20.39 -10.84 -17.73
C ASN A 290 20.39 -10.02 -16.41
N PRO A 291 19.45 -9.08 -16.24
CA PRO A 291 19.43 -8.18 -15.08
C PRO A 291 19.53 -8.87 -13.70
N PRO A 292 18.81 -9.98 -13.44
CA PRO A 292 18.85 -10.67 -12.14
C PRO A 292 20.23 -11.22 -11.77
N GLY A 293 21.10 -11.46 -12.76
CA GLY A 293 22.45 -11.98 -12.54
C GLY A 293 23.40 -11.03 -11.82
N ILE A 294 23.00 -9.78 -11.55
CA ILE A 294 23.84 -8.79 -10.86
C ILE A 294 24.22 -9.22 -9.44
N VAL A 295 23.34 -9.90 -8.71
CA VAL A 295 23.63 -10.33 -7.31
C VAL A 295 24.82 -11.30 -7.28
N ASP A 296 24.81 -12.30 -8.16
CA ASP A 296 25.90 -13.26 -8.28
C ASP A 296 27.19 -12.59 -8.82
N ALA A 297 27.04 -11.60 -9.69
CA ALA A 297 28.18 -10.84 -10.22
C ALA A 297 28.87 -10.01 -9.13
N ILE A 298 28.12 -9.28 -8.30
CA ILE A 298 28.65 -8.53 -7.15
C ILE A 298 29.40 -9.46 -6.19
N ASN A 299 28.81 -10.61 -5.86
CA ASN A 299 29.51 -11.62 -5.03
C ASN A 299 30.86 -12.01 -5.64
N THR A 300 30.89 -12.25 -6.94
CA THR A 300 32.12 -12.61 -7.67
C THR A 300 33.15 -11.47 -7.66
N TYR A 301 32.73 -10.22 -7.89
CA TYR A 301 33.62 -9.06 -7.89
C TYR A 301 34.25 -8.80 -6.52
N ALA A 302 33.51 -9.05 -5.44
CA ALA A 302 34.04 -8.98 -4.08
C ALA A 302 35.05 -10.11 -3.80
N GLU A 303 34.78 -11.34 -4.26
CA GLU A 303 35.71 -12.46 -4.15
C GLU A 303 37.03 -12.23 -4.92
N ASP A 304 36.93 -11.59 -6.09
CA ASP A 304 38.07 -11.21 -6.94
C ASP A 304 38.81 -9.96 -6.44
N GLY A 305 38.19 -9.19 -5.53
CA GLY A 305 38.74 -7.98 -4.93
C GLY A 305 38.65 -6.73 -5.82
N ASP A 306 37.72 -6.71 -6.79
CA ASP A 306 37.42 -5.54 -7.61
C ASP A 306 36.60 -4.49 -6.85
N ILE A 307 35.80 -4.95 -5.87
CA ILE A 307 35.06 -4.16 -4.90
C ILE A 307 35.43 -4.63 -3.48
N SER A 308 35.15 -3.81 -2.47
CA SER A 308 35.53 -4.07 -1.08
C SER A 308 34.72 -5.17 -0.39
N GLU A 309 33.42 -5.24 -0.63
CA GLU A 309 32.52 -6.24 -0.04
C GLU A 309 31.33 -6.59 -0.93
N ALA A 310 30.78 -7.78 -0.73
CA ALA A 310 29.57 -8.20 -1.43
C ALA A 310 28.32 -7.63 -0.73
N TRP A 311 27.34 -7.21 -1.51
CA TRP A 311 26.01 -6.82 -1.02
C TRP A 311 24.92 -7.23 -2.01
N THR A 312 23.66 -7.18 -1.58
CA THR A 312 22.50 -7.42 -2.44
C THR A 312 21.77 -6.09 -2.69
N PRO A 313 21.80 -5.53 -3.91
CA PRO A 313 21.07 -4.30 -4.20
C PRO A 313 19.57 -4.47 -3.90
N GLN A 314 18.97 -3.52 -3.19
CA GLN A 314 17.56 -3.61 -2.80
C GLN A 314 16.68 -3.71 -4.05
N GLY A 315 15.77 -4.69 -4.10
CA GLY A 315 14.88 -4.90 -5.23
C GLY A 315 15.50 -5.61 -6.45
N ALA A 316 16.78 -6.01 -6.41
CA ALA A 316 17.44 -6.70 -7.54
C ALA A 316 16.73 -8.01 -7.95
N TRP A 317 16.18 -8.74 -6.98
CA TRP A 317 15.42 -9.97 -7.22
C TRP A 317 14.18 -9.74 -8.10
N SER A 318 13.60 -8.53 -8.03
CA SER A 318 12.39 -8.19 -8.78
C SER A 318 12.69 -7.84 -10.22
N GLN A 319 13.97 -7.65 -10.61
CA GLN A 319 14.35 -7.46 -12.01
C GLN A 319 14.06 -8.68 -12.89
N VAL A 320 13.81 -9.84 -12.27
CA VAL A 320 13.27 -11.03 -12.95
C VAL A 320 11.88 -10.66 -13.50
N GLY A 321 11.70 -10.71 -14.82
CA GLY A 321 10.47 -10.25 -15.48
C GLY A 321 10.67 -9.15 -16.51
N ASN A 322 11.79 -8.41 -16.49
CA ASN A 322 12.03 -7.31 -17.44
C ASN A 322 12.02 -7.78 -18.90
N GLU A 323 12.60 -8.95 -19.18
CA GLU A 323 12.59 -9.53 -20.52
C GLU A 323 11.17 -10.04 -20.88
N GLY A 324 10.41 -10.57 -19.92
CA GLY A 324 8.99 -10.88 -20.09
C GLY A 324 8.16 -9.66 -20.50
N LEU A 325 8.43 -8.50 -19.89
CA LEU A 325 7.85 -7.21 -20.29
C LEU A 325 8.29 -6.77 -21.69
N ALA A 326 9.56 -6.98 -22.05
CA ALA A 326 10.03 -6.72 -23.41
C ALA A 326 9.23 -7.55 -24.44
N TYR A 327 9.00 -8.84 -24.19
CA TYR A 327 8.21 -9.69 -25.09
C TYR A 327 6.73 -9.28 -25.14
N TYR A 328 6.14 -8.86 -24.01
CA TYR A 328 4.80 -8.28 -23.96
C TYR A 328 4.68 -7.04 -24.87
N LEU A 329 5.73 -6.23 -24.94
CA LEU A 329 5.83 -5.06 -25.82
C LEU A 329 6.23 -5.42 -27.27
N GLY A 330 6.54 -6.68 -27.55
CA GLY A 330 6.82 -7.18 -28.90
C GLY A 330 8.31 -7.29 -29.27
N ALA A 331 9.21 -7.36 -28.28
CA ALA A 331 10.62 -7.62 -28.53
C ALA A 331 10.86 -8.97 -29.21
N GLU A 332 11.89 -9.04 -30.06
CA GLU A 332 12.35 -10.30 -30.65
C GLU A 332 12.95 -11.23 -29.59
N THR A 333 12.51 -12.49 -29.55
CA THR A 333 12.98 -13.53 -28.60
C THR A 333 14.35 -14.14 -28.95
N SER A 334 15.21 -13.36 -29.60
CA SER A 334 16.49 -13.85 -30.14
C SER A 334 17.55 -14.10 -29.06
N ASP A 335 17.28 -13.63 -27.84
CA ASP A 335 18.01 -13.78 -26.60
C ASP A 335 17.64 -15.05 -25.81
N LEU A 336 16.61 -15.80 -26.23
CA LEU A 336 16.23 -17.05 -25.60
C LEU A 336 17.13 -18.23 -26.04
N SER A 337 17.45 -19.10 -25.10
CA SER A 337 18.12 -20.39 -25.35
C SER A 337 17.33 -21.54 -24.72
N ASP A 338 17.54 -22.78 -25.22
CA ASP A 338 16.98 -24.01 -24.61
C ASP A 338 17.37 -24.19 -23.12
N SER A 339 18.35 -23.42 -22.62
CA SER A 339 18.89 -23.48 -21.25
C SER A 339 18.56 -22.29 -20.35
N GLY A 340 17.73 -21.33 -20.79
CA GLY A 340 17.32 -20.15 -20.01
C GLY A 340 17.85 -18.81 -20.56
N ASN A 341 17.75 -17.77 -19.74
CA ASN A 341 18.18 -16.39 -20.06
C ASN A 341 19.65 -16.34 -20.47
N THR A 342 19.95 -15.55 -21.51
CA THR A 342 21.31 -15.37 -22.02
C THR A 342 21.81 -13.96 -21.73
N THR A 343 23.09 -13.70 -21.98
CA THR A 343 23.68 -12.34 -21.94
C THR A 343 23.63 -11.63 -23.29
N ARG A 344 22.92 -12.20 -24.28
CA ARG A 344 22.70 -11.55 -25.56
C ARG A 344 21.71 -10.40 -25.34
N PRO A 345 22.05 -9.15 -25.68
CA PRO A 345 21.23 -8.01 -25.33
C PRO A 345 19.97 -7.96 -26.20
N ILE A 346 18.84 -7.63 -25.57
CA ILE A 346 17.65 -7.12 -26.26
C ILE A 346 17.95 -5.66 -26.66
N ALA A 347 18.04 -5.41 -27.96
CA ALA A 347 18.46 -4.14 -28.54
C ALA A 347 17.34 -3.44 -29.35
N ASP A 348 16.17 -4.06 -29.47
CA ASP A 348 15.01 -3.54 -30.20
C ASP A 348 14.01 -2.86 -29.25
N VAL A 349 13.15 -3.63 -28.56
CA VAL A 349 12.12 -3.10 -27.67
C VAL A 349 12.44 -3.53 -26.25
N TYR A 350 12.71 -2.58 -25.36
CA TYR A 350 13.00 -2.87 -23.95
C TYR A 350 12.15 -1.97 -23.05
N PRO A 351 11.62 -2.47 -21.92
CA PRO A 351 10.77 -1.68 -21.04
C PRO A 351 11.56 -0.53 -20.41
N ASN A 352 11.05 0.70 -20.53
CA ASN A 352 11.58 1.88 -19.82
C ASN A 352 11.21 1.78 -18.32
N PRO A 353 12.17 1.80 -17.38
CA PRO A 353 11.89 1.63 -15.94
C PRO A 353 10.96 2.71 -15.37
N TYR A 354 10.94 3.91 -15.95
CA TYR A 354 10.10 5.02 -15.52
C TYR A 354 8.65 4.92 -16.00
N ARG A 355 8.29 3.87 -16.76
CA ARG A 355 6.90 3.55 -17.15
C ARG A 355 6.16 2.70 -16.10
N PHE A 356 6.80 2.28 -15.01
CA PHE A 356 6.23 1.35 -14.02
C PHE A 356 6.37 1.85 -12.59
N GLY A 357 5.46 1.44 -11.72
CA GLY A 357 5.36 1.86 -10.32
C GLY A 357 4.38 3.01 -10.14
N TYR A 358 3.21 2.96 -10.77
CA TYR A 358 2.16 3.99 -10.70
C TYR A 358 0.78 3.38 -10.43
N PHE A 359 -0.16 4.22 -10.02
CA PHE A 359 -1.58 3.87 -10.03
C PHE A 359 -2.15 3.90 -11.46
N VAL A 360 -2.90 2.87 -11.82
CA VAL A 360 -3.52 2.65 -13.13
C VAL A 360 -5.04 2.72 -13.01
N ASP A 361 -5.65 3.77 -13.56
CA ASP A 361 -7.11 3.94 -13.56
C ASP A 361 -7.73 3.40 -14.84
N ILE A 362 -8.71 2.50 -14.69
CA ILE A 362 -9.45 1.89 -15.79
C ILE A 362 -10.69 2.74 -16.10
N ARG A 363 -10.49 3.78 -16.91
CA ARG A 363 -11.56 4.69 -17.34
C ARG A 363 -12.52 4.00 -18.31
N GLN A 364 -13.76 4.47 -18.30
CA GLN A 364 -14.86 3.89 -19.07
C GLN A 364 -14.98 2.37 -18.84
N PRO A 365 -15.12 1.92 -17.58
CA PRO A 365 -14.96 0.51 -17.19
C PRO A 365 -15.96 -0.43 -17.87
N ALA A 366 -17.13 0.08 -18.26
CA ALA A 366 -18.18 -0.67 -18.96
C ALA A 366 -18.07 -0.65 -20.50
N ALA A 367 -17.12 0.08 -21.08
CA ALA A 367 -16.92 0.10 -22.53
C ALA A 367 -16.43 -1.27 -23.03
N GLU A 368 -16.68 -1.60 -24.31
CA GLU A 368 -16.13 -2.84 -24.91
C GLU A 368 -14.61 -2.93 -24.72
N MET A 369 -13.93 -1.78 -24.86
CA MET A 369 -12.51 -1.62 -24.61
C MET A 369 -12.28 -0.50 -23.59
N PRO A 370 -12.11 -0.84 -22.29
CA PRO A 370 -11.76 0.14 -21.25
C PRO A 370 -10.47 0.88 -21.58
N GLN A 371 -10.34 2.12 -21.09
CA GLN A 371 -9.22 2.99 -21.40
C GLN A 371 -8.35 3.18 -20.15
N PRO A 372 -7.14 2.58 -20.09
CA PRO A 372 -6.23 2.80 -18.98
C PRO A 372 -5.60 4.19 -19.06
N ILE A 373 -5.35 4.78 -17.91
CA ILE A 373 -4.39 5.89 -17.72
C ILE A 373 -3.47 5.55 -16.56
N LYS A 374 -2.29 6.19 -16.49
CA LYS A 374 -1.50 6.20 -15.26
C LYS A 374 -1.43 7.60 -14.69
N TYR A 375 -1.50 7.68 -13.37
CA TYR A 375 -1.26 8.93 -12.63
C TYR A 375 0.24 9.15 -12.43
N TRP A 376 0.95 9.47 -13.52
CA TRP A 376 2.38 9.78 -13.51
C TRP A 376 2.73 10.88 -12.49
N VAL A 377 1.83 11.85 -12.32
CA VAL A 377 1.98 12.97 -11.39
C VAL A 377 1.97 12.56 -9.90
N MET A 378 1.49 11.36 -9.57
CA MET A 378 1.52 10.83 -8.19
C MET A 378 2.88 10.24 -7.80
N GLY A 379 3.88 10.30 -8.70
CA GLY A 379 5.20 9.76 -8.45
C GLY A 379 5.27 8.24 -8.55
N ARG A 380 6.49 7.72 -8.44
CA ARG A 380 6.80 6.32 -8.67
C ARG A 380 7.34 5.64 -7.42
N ALA A 381 6.72 4.53 -7.02
CA ALA A 381 7.20 3.68 -5.95
C ALA A 381 6.84 2.20 -6.21
N ALA A 382 7.01 1.35 -5.19
CA ALA A 382 6.36 0.05 -5.15
C ALA A 382 5.01 0.28 -4.46
N TRP A 383 4.02 0.76 -5.21
CA TRP A 383 2.75 1.16 -4.63
C TRP A 383 1.94 -0.05 -4.25
N GLU A 384 1.51 -0.09 -3.00
CA GLU A 384 0.55 -1.05 -2.49
C GLU A 384 -0.85 -0.44 -2.61
N ALA A 385 -1.34 0.27 -1.61
CA ALA A 385 -2.68 0.86 -1.64
C ALA A 385 -2.68 2.37 -1.97
N PRO A 386 -3.55 2.84 -2.89
CA PRO A 386 -4.06 4.20 -2.90
C PRO A 386 -5.34 4.30 -2.03
N ASP A 387 -5.62 5.48 -1.49
CA ASP A 387 -6.91 5.82 -0.88
C ASP A 387 -7.32 7.25 -1.28
N ILE A 388 -8.32 7.35 -2.16
CA ILE A 388 -8.78 8.64 -2.70
C ILE A 388 -9.88 9.22 -1.83
N GLN A 389 -9.59 10.39 -1.26
CA GLN A 389 -10.47 11.03 -0.30
C GLN A 389 -11.71 11.65 -0.96
N GLY A 390 -12.75 11.89 -0.17
CA GLY A 390 -14.03 12.42 -0.67
C GLY A 390 -13.99 13.86 -1.22
N ASP A 391 -12.89 14.61 -1.04
CA ASP A 391 -12.65 15.85 -1.80
C ASP A 391 -12.29 15.61 -3.26
N ARG A 392 -12.01 14.35 -3.63
CA ARG A 392 -11.62 13.88 -4.96
C ARG A 392 -10.30 14.48 -5.44
N LYS A 393 -9.47 14.98 -4.51
CA LYS A 393 -8.18 15.64 -4.77
C LYS A 393 -7.05 14.99 -3.99
N THR A 394 -7.29 14.71 -2.72
CA THR A 394 -6.31 14.17 -1.81
C THR A 394 -6.23 12.65 -1.97
N VAL A 395 -5.02 12.12 -2.07
CA VAL A 395 -4.74 10.69 -2.20
C VAL A 395 -3.65 10.31 -1.23
N TYR A 396 -3.92 9.34 -0.35
CA TYR A 396 -2.89 8.71 0.48
C TYR A 396 -2.38 7.46 -0.23
N MET A 397 -1.07 7.20 -0.13
CA MET A 397 -0.40 6.20 -0.96
C MET A 397 0.61 5.43 -0.10
N CYS A 398 0.42 4.13 0.03
CA CYS A 398 1.30 3.23 0.78
C CYS A 398 2.31 2.55 -0.17
N SER A 399 3.57 2.43 0.23
CA SER A 399 4.59 1.73 -0.55
C SER A 399 5.19 0.55 0.21
N ASP A 400 5.02 -0.65 -0.33
CA ASP A 400 5.46 -1.89 0.31
C ASP A 400 6.96 -2.17 0.13
N GLY A 401 7.59 -2.65 1.22
CA GLY A 401 8.96 -3.13 1.37
C GLY A 401 9.84 -2.29 2.29
N ASP A 402 11.08 -2.76 2.53
CA ASP A 402 11.97 -2.17 3.53
C ASP A 402 12.29 -0.69 3.30
N SER A 403 11.92 0.16 4.27
CA SER A 403 12.16 1.61 4.24
C SER A 403 11.60 2.27 2.98
N LYS A 404 10.31 2.12 2.66
CA LYS A 404 9.72 2.71 1.45
C LYS A 404 8.69 3.80 1.68
N GLY A 405 8.03 3.84 2.84
CA GLY A 405 7.28 5.00 3.30
C GLY A 405 5.80 5.04 2.90
N ILE A 406 5.09 6.02 3.45
CA ILE A 406 3.74 6.46 3.06
C ILE A 406 3.89 7.80 2.35
N TYR A 407 3.01 8.16 1.43
CA TYR A 407 3.05 9.42 0.68
C TYR A 407 1.64 10.01 0.59
N LYS A 408 1.59 11.29 0.19
CA LYS A 408 0.33 12.00 -0.05
C LYS A 408 0.42 12.79 -1.35
N PHE A 409 -0.63 12.79 -2.15
CA PHE A 409 -0.77 13.65 -3.32
C PHE A 409 -2.02 14.51 -3.18
N VAL A 410 -1.96 15.77 -3.62
CA VAL A 410 -3.12 16.67 -3.63
C VAL A 410 -3.24 17.31 -5.00
N ALA A 411 -4.32 16.99 -5.71
CA ALA A 411 -4.63 17.59 -7.01
C ALA A 411 -5.12 19.04 -6.88
N ASP A 412 -4.80 19.88 -7.87
CA ASP A 412 -5.23 21.29 -7.93
C ASP A 412 -6.77 21.39 -8.01
N GLU A 413 -7.39 20.49 -8.78
CA GLU A 413 -8.83 20.35 -8.96
C GLU A 413 -9.25 18.88 -8.79
N ALA A 414 -10.54 18.62 -8.62
CA ALA A 414 -11.05 17.25 -8.46
C ALA A 414 -10.61 16.40 -9.66
N ILE A 415 -10.03 15.23 -9.40
CA ILE A 415 -9.34 14.41 -10.41
C ILE A 415 -10.25 14.04 -11.58
N ASP A 416 -11.52 13.79 -11.32
CA ASP A 416 -12.53 13.47 -12.34
C ASP A 416 -13.17 14.70 -13.03
N SER A 417 -12.81 15.91 -12.59
CA SER A 417 -13.30 17.15 -13.22
C SER A 417 -12.49 17.58 -14.43
N TYR A 418 -11.30 17.01 -14.62
CA TYR A 418 -10.47 17.27 -15.78
C TYR A 418 -11.07 16.61 -17.03
N ASP A 419 -11.26 17.40 -18.09
CA ASP A 419 -11.72 16.88 -19.39
C ASP A 419 -10.65 16.01 -20.06
N ASP A 420 -9.37 16.35 -19.83
CA ASP A 420 -8.19 15.61 -20.30
C ASP A 420 -7.34 15.18 -19.11
N THR A 421 -7.05 13.89 -19.00
CA THR A 421 -6.27 13.31 -17.90
C THR A 421 -4.81 13.72 -17.93
N ASP A 422 -4.32 14.23 -19.06
CA ASP A 422 -2.99 14.83 -19.18
C ASP A 422 -2.87 16.16 -18.42
N ASP A 423 -3.99 16.87 -18.21
CA ASP A 423 -4.05 18.16 -17.52
C ASP A 423 -4.12 18.03 -16.00
N ILE A 424 -4.27 16.82 -15.45
CA ILE A 424 -4.29 16.58 -14.00
C ILE A 424 -3.01 17.11 -13.39
N ALA A 425 -3.13 18.11 -12.52
CA ALA A 425 -2.02 18.79 -11.87
C ALA A 425 -2.15 18.66 -10.35
N GLY A 426 -1.02 18.68 -9.64
CA GLY A 426 -1.01 18.68 -8.18
C GLY A 426 0.37 18.59 -7.58
N THR A 427 0.40 18.51 -6.25
CA THR A 427 1.62 18.46 -5.45
C THR A 427 1.79 17.09 -4.80
N LEU A 428 3.00 16.55 -4.89
CA LEU A 428 3.41 15.31 -4.23
C LEU A 428 4.10 15.62 -2.90
N TYR A 429 3.79 14.83 -1.86
CA TYR A 429 4.29 15.02 -0.50
C TYR A 429 4.88 13.71 0.08
N ALA A 430 5.88 13.87 0.95
CA ALA A 430 6.40 12.80 1.80
C ALA A 430 6.29 13.17 3.29
N PRO A 431 6.14 12.21 4.20
CA PRO A 431 5.95 12.46 5.62
C PRO A 431 7.27 12.81 6.30
N LYS A 432 7.16 13.56 7.40
CA LYS A 432 8.19 13.75 8.41
C LYS A 432 7.57 13.49 9.76
N ILE A 433 8.13 12.54 10.52
CA ILE A 433 7.73 12.29 11.90
C ILE A 433 8.48 13.27 12.81
N THR A 434 7.72 13.97 13.66
CA THR A 434 8.22 15.17 14.36
C THR A 434 8.23 15.06 15.88
N ASN A 435 7.58 14.06 16.47
CA ASN A 435 7.49 13.93 17.91
C ASN A 435 8.65 13.10 18.48
N ASP A 436 9.38 13.69 19.46
CA ASP A 436 10.49 13.05 20.17
C ASP A 436 10.16 11.65 20.74
N ALA A 437 8.88 11.40 21.06
CA ALA A 437 8.44 10.11 21.59
C ALA A 437 8.62 8.93 20.60
N ALA A 438 8.71 9.21 19.30
CA ALA A 438 8.98 8.20 18.28
C ALA A 438 10.48 7.90 18.10
N SER A 439 11.38 8.69 18.70
CA SER A 439 12.83 8.57 18.48
C SER A 439 13.59 8.30 19.77
N ALA A 440 14.16 7.10 19.92
CA ALA A 440 15.09 6.77 21.01
C ALA A 440 16.35 7.64 21.07
N ALA A 441 16.71 8.34 20.00
CA ALA A 441 17.79 9.33 20.03
C ALA A 441 17.37 10.61 20.79
N GLU A 442 16.08 10.96 20.72
CA GLU A 442 15.52 12.16 21.37
C GLU A 442 14.80 11.83 22.69
N SER A 443 14.34 10.60 22.90
CA SER A 443 13.79 10.08 24.15
C SER A 443 14.84 9.33 24.98
N ASP A 444 14.70 9.33 26.32
CA ASP A 444 15.64 8.61 27.22
C ASP A 444 15.56 7.06 27.08
N SER A 445 14.60 6.53 26.32
CA SER A 445 14.36 5.10 26.07
C SER A 445 13.52 4.88 24.81
N ARG A 446 13.63 3.69 24.18
CA ARG A 446 12.66 3.22 23.18
C ARG A 446 11.27 3.12 23.80
N ASN A 447 10.26 3.55 23.04
CA ASN A 447 8.87 3.48 23.44
C ASN A 447 8.15 2.41 22.61
N SER A 448 7.12 1.81 23.21
CA SER A 448 6.28 0.82 22.52
C SER A 448 5.43 1.46 21.41
N PRO A 449 5.38 0.85 20.21
CA PRO A 449 4.46 1.27 19.14
C PRO A 449 2.99 1.07 19.48
N ALA A 450 2.64 0.23 20.47
CA ALA A 450 1.26 0.08 20.92
C ALA A 450 0.72 1.32 21.66
N GLN A 451 1.61 2.17 22.18
CA GLN A 451 1.25 3.28 23.07
C GLN A 451 1.64 4.66 22.52
N THR A 452 2.36 4.72 21.41
CA THR A 452 2.98 5.94 20.91
C THR A 452 2.38 6.34 19.57
N PRO A 453 1.59 7.43 19.52
CA PRO A 453 1.19 8.04 18.26
C PRO A 453 2.38 8.64 17.52
N LEU A 454 2.28 8.72 16.19
CA LEU A 454 3.24 9.44 15.35
C LEU A 454 2.64 10.78 14.92
N GLU A 455 3.37 11.88 15.12
CA GLU A 455 2.97 13.22 14.66
C GLU A 455 3.62 13.50 13.31
N VAL A 456 2.81 13.74 12.29
CA VAL A 456 3.19 13.80 10.88
C VAL A 456 3.11 15.23 10.36
N GLU A 457 4.22 15.71 9.82
CA GLU A 457 4.28 16.85 8.90
C GLU A 457 4.45 16.35 7.47
N TRP A 458 3.83 17.00 6.48
CA TRP A 458 3.93 16.61 5.08
C TRP A 458 4.84 17.58 4.32
N LEU A 459 6.01 17.10 3.91
CA LEU A 459 6.99 17.86 3.13
C LEU A 459 6.61 17.83 1.65
N GLU A 460 6.51 19.00 1.03
CA GLU A 460 6.30 19.12 -0.42
C GLU A 460 7.53 18.62 -1.17
N LEU A 461 7.36 17.67 -2.09
CA LEU A 461 8.42 17.21 -2.98
C LEU A 461 8.44 18.03 -4.29
N GLY A 462 7.26 18.37 -4.83
CA GLY A 462 7.16 19.17 -6.05
C GLY A 462 5.75 19.18 -6.64
N HIS A 463 5.52 20.12 -7.56
CA HIS A 463 4.27 20.28 -8.31
C HIS A 463 4.50 20.07 -9.82
N ALA A 464 3.60 19.35 -10.46
CA ALA A 464 3.61 19.12 -11.91
C ALA A 464 2.22 18.76 -12.45
N THR A 465 2.12 18.68 -13.77
CA THR A 465 1.01 18.06 -14.49
C THR A 465 1.35 16.63 -14.92
N ASN A 466 0.33 15.80 -15.12
CA ASN A 466 0.47 14.44 -15.59
C ASN A 466 1.16 14.38 -16.96
N SER A 467 0.89 15.35 -17.84
CA SER A 467 1.54 15.49 -19.15
C SER A 467 3.02 15.88 -19.08
N GLU A 468 3.41 16.76 -18.15
CA GLU A 468 4.82 17.09 -17.92
C GLU A 468 5.59 15.83 -17.52
N VAL A 469 5.11 15.09 -16.52
CA VAL A 469 5.77 13.85 -16.08
C VAL A 469 5.82 12.81 -17.20
N ARG A 470 4.72 12.60 -17.92
CA ARG A 470 4.68 11.70 -19.09
C ARG A 470 5.70 12.08 -20.16
N SER A 471 5.93 13.38 -20.36
CA SER A 471 6.92 13.89 -21.32
C SER A 471 8.36 13.64 -20.86
N TRP A 472 8.65 13.79 -19.56
CA TRP A 472 9.96 13.47 -18.99
C TRP A 472 10.26 11.97 -19.08
N ILE A 473 9.27 11.11 -18.81
CA ILE A 473 9.40 9.66 -18.95
C ILE A 473 9.78 9.29 -20.39
N ALA A 474 9.14 9.95 -21.37
CA ALA A 474 9.35 9.66 -22.79
C ALA A 474 10.78 9.95 -23.28
N GLU A 475 11.56 10.77 -22.56
CA GLU A 475 12.99 10.99 -22.87
C GLU A 475 13.84 9.72 -22.70
N TYR A 476 13.37 8.77 -21.90
CA TYR A 476 14.04 7.49 -21.62
C TYR A 476 13.46 6.31 -22.42
N ASP A 477 12.48 6.57 -23.29
CA ASP A 477 11.98 5.54 -24.21
C ASP A 477 13.04 5.17 -25.24
N GLY A 478 13.18 3.88 -25.51
CA GLY A 478 14.19 3.35 -26.43
C GLY A 478 15.57 3.13 -25.82
N VAL A 479 15.75 3.36 -24.51
CA VAL A 479 16.93 2.89 -23.77
C VAL A 479 16.82 1.37 -23.61
N THR A 480 17.82 0.65 -24.12
CA THR A 480 17.86 -0.82 -24.19
C THR A 480 19.02 -1.41 -23.42
N GLN A 481 19.17 -2.74 -23.48
CA GLN A 481 20.34 -3.42 -22.94
C GLN A 481 21.63 -3.13 -23.74
N ALA A 482 21.52 -2.76 -25.01
CA ALA A 482 22.67 -2.31 -25.80
C ALA A 482 23.18 -0.93 -25.33
N ASP A 483 22.28 -0.04 -24.89
CA ASP A 483 22.65 1.27 -24.35
C ASP A 483 23.40 1.14 -23.02
N TYR A 484 23.01 0.18 -22.18
CA TYR A 484 23.75 -0.16 -20.96
C TYR A 484 25.21 -0.50 -21.28
N LEU A 485 25.42 -1.44 -22.19
CA LEU A 485 26.75 -1.91 -22.55
C LEU A 485 27.60 -0.81 -23.20
N SER A 486 27.04 -0.07 -24.16
CA SER A 486 27.78 0.96 -24.89
C SER A 486 28.10 2.21 -24.06
N THR A 487 27.30 2.48 -23.02
CA THR A 487 27.52 3.60 -22.09
C THR A 487 28.56 3.25 -21.04
N HIS A 488 28.56 2.01 -20.58
CA HIS A 488 29.30 1.59 -19.36
C HIS A 488 30.51 0.70 -19.63
N ALA A 489 30.70 0.21 -20.86
CA ALA A 489 31.85 -0.61 -21.24
C ALA A 489 32.39 -0.25 -22.63
N ASP A 490 33.59 -0.74 -22.94
CA ASP A 490 34.15 -0.67 -24.30
C ASP A 490 33.48 -1.73 -25.20
N TRP A 491 32.23 -1.47 -25.58
CA TRP A 491 31.41 -2.36 -26.41
C TRP A 491 30.63 -1.55 -27.45
N ALA A 492 30.53 -2.09 -28.68
CA ALA A 492 29.66 -1.56 -29.72
C ALA A 492 28.64 -2.60 -30.18
N GLU A 493 27.50 -2.12 -30.68
CA GLU A 493 26.42 -3.00 -31.14
C GLU A 493 26.90 -4.01 -32.19
N GLY A 494 26.63 -5.29 -31.92
CA GLY A 494 27.07 -6.41 -32.75
C GLY A 494 28.36 -7.08 -32.28
N ASP A 495 29.08 -6.50 -31.32
CA ASP A 495 30.20 -7.15 -30.65
C ASP A 495 29.70 -8.25 -29.69
N GLU A 496 30.55 -9.25 -29.45
CA GLU A 496 30.27 -10.32 -28.49
C GLU A 496 30.23 -9.77 -27.06
N VAL A 497 29.14 -10.06 -26.33
CA VAL A 497 29.04 -9.76 -24.90
C VAL A 497 29.78 -10.82 -24.12
N THR A 498 31.00 -10.50 -23.70
CA THR A 498 31.83 -11.36 -22.86
C THR A 498 31.67 -11.03 -21.38
N ASP A 499 32.07 -11.94 -20.50
CA ASP A 499 32.06 -11.71 -19.04
C ASP A 499 32.88 -10.47 -18.64
N GLU A 500 33.96 -10.18 -19.37
CA GLU A 500 34.79 -8.98 -19.15
C GLU A 500 34.05 -7.70 -19.52
N VAL A 501 33.27 -7.70 -20.61
CA VAL A 501 32.45 -6.55 -21.03
C VAL A 501 31.36 -6.28 -20.00
N LEU A 502 30.66 -7.33 -19.53
CA LEU A 502 29.66 -7.19 -18.48
C LEU A 502 30.26 -6.70 -17.17
N LYS A 503 31.42 -7.23 -16.77
CA LYS A 503 32.16 -6.77 -15.59
C LYS A 503 32.54 -5.29 -15.69
N GLN A 504 33.04 -4.84 -16.84
CA GLN A 504 33.34 -3.42 -17.04
C GLN A 504 32.09 -2.54 -16.88
N ALA A 505 30.97 -2.95 -17.49
CA ALA A 505 29.72 -2.21 -17.38
C ALA A 505 29.21 -2.15 -15.93
N ASP A 506 29.17 -3.29 -15.25
CA ASP A 506 28.69 -3.39 -13.87
C ASP A 506 29.55 -2.57 -12.91
N LEU A 507 30.88 -2.64 -13.01
CA LEU A 507 31.80 -1.86 -12.17
C LEU A 507 31.68 -0.35 -12.46
N SER A 508 31.48 0.05 -13.72
CA SER A 508 31.22 1.45 -14.08
C SER A 508 29.95 1.98 -13.42
N VAL A 509 28.88 1.18 -13.41
CA VAL A 509 27.60 1.51 -12.76
C VAL A 509 27.74 1.54 -11.23
N ILE A 510 28.45 0.59 -10.64
CA ILE A 510 28.72 0.57 -9.19
C ILE A 510 29.44 1.85 -8.76
N GLU A 511 30.43 2.30 -9.51
CA GLU A 511 31.20 3.49 -9.17
C GLU A 511 30.40 4.79 -9.42
N ASN A 512 29.70 4.90 -10.56
CA ASN A 512 29.19 6.19 -11.07
C ASN A 512 27.66 6.29 -11.19
N GLY A 513 26.94 5.23 -10.84
CA GLY A 513 25.52 5.06 -11.15
C GLY A 513 25.26 4.82 -12.64
N ASN A 514 24.03 4.43 -12.98
CA ASN A 514 23.62 4.22 -14.35
C ASN A 514 23.41 5.58 -15.06
N ARG A 515 24.23 5.82 -16.08
CA ARG A 515 24.28 7.07 -16.86
C ARG A 515 23.28 7.11 -18.02
N ASN A 516 22.45 6.07 -18.17
CA ASN A 516 21.33 6.09 -19.11
C ASN A 516 20.09 6.79 -18.55
N TYR A 517 20.04 6.99 -17.23
CA TYR A 517 18.88 7.54 -16.51
C TYR A 517 19.27 8.78 -15.70
N ILE A 518 18.36 9.30 -14.87
CA ILE A 518 18.65 10.41 -13.95
C ILE A 518 19.92 10.08 -13.16
N THR A 519 20.82 11.05 -13.06
CA THR A 519 22.14 10.89 -12.46
C THR A 519 22.13 11.24 -10.98
N ASN A 520 23.15 10.78 -10.24
CA ASN A 520 23.26 11.11 -8.82
C ASN A 520 23.48 12.61 -8.62
N GLU A 521 24.22 13.26 -9.53
CA GLU A 521 24.46 14.70 -9.47
C GLU A 521 23.18 15.51 -9.65
N GLU A 522 22.28 15.11 -10.55
CA GLU A 522 21.00 15.78 -10.75
C GLU A 522 20.12 15.74 -9.49
N ILE A 523 20.11 14.62 -8.74
CA ILE A 523 19.29 14.48 -7.53
C ILE A 523 19.86 15.35 -6.39
N VAL A 524 21.18 15.36 -6.20
CA VAL A 524 21.82 16.21 -5.19
C VAL A 524 21.66 17.69 -5.55
N GLU A 525 21.83 18.06 -6.82
CA GLU A 525 21.60 19.44 -7.28
C GLU A 525 20.15 19.87 -7.05
N TRP A 526 19.17 18.98 -7.32
CA TRP A 526 17.77 19.22 -6.99
C TRP A 526 17.57 19.49 -5.48
N ALA A 527 18.15 18.65 -4.62
CA ALA A 527 18.01 18.78 -3.17
C ALA A 527 18.69 20.06 -2.62
N GLU A 528 19.87 20.43 -3.13
CA GLU A 528 20.53 21.68 -2.76
C GLU A 528 19.69 22.91 -3.13
N GLN A 529 19.06 22.89 -4.31
CA GLN A 529 18.16 23.97 -4.74
C GLN A 529 16.87 24.00 -3.91
N TYR A 530 16.31 22.82 -3.60
CA TYR A 530 15.16 22.66 -2.73
C TYR A 530 15.42 23.25 -1.34
N GLU A 531 16.54 22.89 -0.70
CA GLU A 531 16.90 23.39 0.64
C GLU A 531 17.11 24.91 0.62
N ALA A 532 17.75 25.44 -0.42
CA ALA A 532 18.07 26.86 -0.53
C ALA A 532 16.86 27.74 -0.83
N ASN A 533 15.91 27.25 -1.65
CA ASN A 533 14.89 28.09 -2.28
C ASN A 533 13.45 27.58 -2.08
N GLY A 534 13.25 26.40 -1.49
CA GLY A 534 11.98 25.71 -1.38
C GLY A 534 11.60 24.91 -2.64
N PRO A 535 10.49 24.13 -2.61
CA PRO A 535 10.04 23.27 -3.71
C PRO A 535 9.82 24.01 -5.04
N ASP A 536 9.32 25.25 -4.99
CA ASP A 536 9.09 26.09 -6.19
C ASP A 536 10.37 26.77 -6.72
N GLY A 537 11.48 26.64 -5.98
CA GLY A 537 12.73 27.33 -6.24
C GLY A 537 13.79 26.51 -6.99
N VAL A 538 13.36 25.40 -7.59
CA VAL A 538 14.19 24.44 -8.32
C VAL A 538 14.13 24.71 -9.83
N ASP A 539 15.25 24.50 -10.52
CA ASP A 539 15.35 24.63 -11.97
C ASP A 539 14.40 23.68 -12.72
N GLU A 540 13.84 24.15 -13.83
CA GLU A 540 12.80 23.44 -14.61
C GLU A 540 13.21 22.02 -15.01
N GLU A 541 14.47 21.79 -15.37
CA GLU A 541 14.97 20.47 -15.78
C GLU A 541 15.07 19.47 -14.61
N LEU A 542 15.14 19.96 -13.37
CA LEU A 542 15.26 19.16 -12.16
C LEU A 542 13.91 18.86 -11.50
N ARG A 543 12.83 19.55 -11.89
CA ARG A 543 11.45 19.30 -11.39
C ARG A 543 11.00 17.85 -11.55
N ARG A 544 11.59 17.09 -12.48
CA ARG A 544 11.30 15.67 -12.72
C ARG A 544 11.75 14.72 -11.60
N VAL A 545 12.77 15.10 -10.84
CA VAL A 545 13.41 14.25 -9.81
C VAL A 545 12.38 13.65 -8.83
N PRO A 546 11.53 14.44 -8.15
CA PRO A 546 10.57 13.90 -7.19
C PRO A 546 9.48 13.01 -7.81
N PHE A 547 9.24 13.08 -9.12
CA PHE A 547 8.23 12.25 -9.78
C PHE A 547 8.81 10.95 -10.34
N LEU A 548 10.06 10.95 -10.82
CA LEU A 548 10.70 9.78 -11.42
C LEU A 548 11.56 8.98 -10.43
N GLU A 549 12.05 9.64 -9.38
CA GLU A 549 12.91 9.07 -8.33
C GLU A 549 12.36 9.43 -6.93
N THR A 550 11.04 9.34 -6.76
CA THR A 550 10.26 9.81 -5.58
C THR A 550 10.90 9.46 -4.25
N ARG A 551 11.23 8.19 -4.02
CA ARG A 551 11.85 7.75 -2.77
C ARG A 551 13.26 8.33 -2.57
N ALA A 552 14.07 8.44 -3.62
CA ALA A 552 15.41 9.01 -3.51
C ALA A 552 15.34 10.51 -3.21
N ALA A 553 14.41 11.22 -3.86
CA ALA A 553 14.14 12.63 -3.60
C ALA A 553 13.69 12.87 -2.15
N ALA A 554 12.72 12.07 -1.66
CA ALA A 554 12.20 12.17 -0.30
C ALA A 554 13.31 11.96 0.76
N LYS A 555 14.14 10.93 0.57
CA LYS A 555 15.30 10.67 1.44
C LYS A 555 16.30 11.82 1.46
N GLU A 556 16.63 12.36 0.28
CA GLU A 556 17.66 13.39 0.15
C GLU A 556 17.29 14.68 0.90
N ILE A 557 16.00 14.99 1.00
CA ILE A 557 15.49 16.14 1.79
C ILE A 557 15.15 15.78 3.25
N GLY A 558 15.39 14.53 3.67
CA GLY A 558 15.24 14.09 5.06
C GLY A 558 13.80 13.74 5.48
N ALA A 559 12.95 13.28 4.56
CA ALA A 559 11.64 12.71 4.89
C ALA A 559 11.75 11.36 5.63
N SER A 560 10.74 11.06 6.46
CA SER A 560 10.66 9.81 7.23
C SER A 560 10.06 8.68 6.38
N ILE A 561 10.93 7.95 5.69
CA ILE A 561 10.58 6.84 4.79
C ILE A 561 10.85 5.46 5.42
N GLU A 562 11.06 5.41 6.73
CA GLU A 562 11.42 4.19 7.46
C GLU A 562 10.32 3.14 7.55
N PHE A 563 9.07 3.50 7.25
CA PHE A 563 7.94 2.57 7.26
C PHE A 563 8.27 1.31 6.46
N ASN A 564 8.29 0.18 7.17
CA ASN A 564 8.51 -1.15 6.61
C ASN A 564 7.16 -1.75 6.26
N LYS A 565 7.02 -2.21 5.01
CA LYS A 565 5.77 -2.79 4.51
C LYS A 565 4.54 -1.94 4.84
N ALA A 566 4.54 -0.70 4.35
CA ALA A 566 3.31 0.09 4.37
C ALA A 566 2.41 -0.46 3.26
N GLU A 567 1.43 -1.28 3.64
CA GLU A 567 0.64 -2.07 2.69
C GLU A 567 -0.76 -1.46 2.51
N GLY A 568 -1.62 -1.55 3.52
CA GLY A 568 -2.98 -1.03 3.42
C GLY A 568 -3.13 0.47 3.75
N VAL A 569 -3.98 1.17 3.01
CA VAL A 569 -4.62 2.42 3.44
C VAL A 569 -6.07 2.46 2.96
N ASP A 570 -7.00 2.90 3.82
CA ASP A 570 -8.39 3.09 3.39
C ASP A 570 -9.21 4.01 4.29
N THR A 571 -10.25 4.61 3.71
CA THR A 571 -11.28 5.43 4.37
C THR A 571 -12.68 4.94 4.02
N VAL A 572 -13.68 5.43 4.75
CA VAL A 572 -15.07 5.21 4.34
C VAL A 572 -15.33 5.88 2.97
N ASP A 573 -16.08 5.20 2.09
CA ASP A 573 -16.50 5.76 0.80
C ASP A 573 -17.03 7.21 0.93
N ASN A 574 -16.55 8.10 0.05
CA ASN A 574 -16.90 9.52 0.05
C ASN A 574 -16.56 10.25 1.37
N SER A 575 -15.42 9.89 1.97
CA SER A 575 -14.90 10.44 3.22
C SER A 575 -15.00 11.97 3.34
N GLN A 576 -15.23 12.43 4.56
CA GLN A 576 -15.36 13.83 4.93
C GLN A 576 -14.39 14.18 6.06
N PRO A 577 -14.07 15.47 6.27
CA PRO A 577 -13.35 15.89 7.44
C PRO A 577 -14.01 15.41 8.73
N GLY A 578 -13.23 14.75 9.59
CA GLY A 578 -13.67 14.09 10.82
C GLY A 578 -13.78 12.57 10.71
N ASP A 579 -13.82 12.02 9.50
CA ASP A 579 -13.78 10.57 9.29
C ASP A 579 -12.38 10.02 9.59
N PHE A 580 -12.34 8.71 9.85
CA PHE A 580 -11.09 7.99 10.08
C PHE A 580 -10.52 7.44 8.79
N ILE A 581 -9.20 7.50 8.72
CA ILE A 581 -8.36 6.80 7.76
C ILE A 581 -7.51 5.78 8.51
N TYR A 582 -7.31 4.61 7.93
CA TYR A 582 -6.54 3.53 8.53
C TYR A 582 -5.32 3.22 7.67
N PHE A 583 -4.16 3.03 8.29
CA PHE A 583 -2.92 2.62 7.63
C PHE A 583 -2.42 1.31 8.24
N GLY A 584 -2.23 0.29 7.42
CA GLY A 584 -1.63 -1.00 7.79
C GLY A 584 -0.12 -0.98 7.58
N ILE A 585 0.63 -1.20 8.65
CA ILE A 585 2.09 -1.41 8.62
C ILE A 585 2.33 -2.85 9.02
N SER A 586 2.73 -3.69 8.09
CA SER A 586 2.67 -5.15 8.25
C SER A 586 3.70 -5.66 9.24
N GLU A 587 4.82 -4.95 9.36
CA GLU A 587 5.91 -5.26 10.27
C GLU A 587 6.47 -3.99 10.90
N PHE A 588 6.55 -3.95 12.23
CA PHE A 588 7.19 -2.85 12.96
C PHE A 588 8.57 -3.31 13.44
N ASN A 589 9.50 -3.47 12.50
CA ASN A 589 10.87 -3.93 12.74
C ASN A 589 11.84 -3.17 11.82
N ASP A 590 13.07 -3.69 11.65
CA ASP A 590 14.09 -3.13 10.76
C ASP A 590 14.28 -1.61 10.95
N ALA A 591 14.04 -0.82 9.91
CA ALA A 591 14.27 0.62 9.91
C ALA A 591 13.39 1.41 10.88
N LEU A 592 12.28 0.84 11.37
CA LEU A 592 11.42 1.44 12.40
C LEU A 592 11.93 1.17 13.82
N ALA A 593 12.78 0.15 13.99
CA ALA A 593 13.21 -0.35 15.30
C ALA A 593 14.73 -0.30 15.53
N ASP A 594 15.54 0.00 14.52
CA ASP A 594 17.00 0.11 14.67
C ASP A 594 17.44 1.44 15.34
N ASP A 595 18.76 1.67 15.46
CA ASP A 595 19.36 2.89 16.06
C ASP A 595 19.45 4.08 15.06
N SER A 596 18.75 3.95 13.95
CA SER A 596 18.64 4.78 12.75
C SER A 596 17.48 5.77 12.62
N GLY A 597 17.64 6.90 11.93
CA GLY A 597 16.48 7.64 11.38
C GLY A 597 15.58 8.34 12.41
N ASP A 598 14.39 8.76 11.98
CA ASP A 598 13.44 9.53 12.79
C ASP A 598 12.59 8.65 13.71
N ILE A 599 12.35 7.39 13.34
CA ILE A 599 11.55 6.43 14.10
C ILE A 599 12.47 5.34 14.65
N GLN A 600 12.56 5.25 15.97
CA GLN A 600 13.42 4.32 16.70
C GLN A 600 12.66 3.81 17.92
N MET A 601 11.73 2.88 17.70
CA MET A 601 10.82 2.37 18.73
C MET A 601 11.08 0.90 19.03
N ASP A 602 10.32 0.30 19.96
CA ASP A 602 10.39 -1.14 20.21
C ASP A 602 9.86 -1.93 19.00
N ARG A 603 10.41 -3.13 18.78
CA ARG A 603 10.05 -4.03 17.69
C ARG A 603 8.70 -4.70 17.96
N VAL A 604 7.83 -4.75 16.95
CA VAL A 604 6.63 -5.61 16.92
C VAL A 604 6.48 -6.25 15.54
N ASP A 605 6.84 -7.53 15.44
CA ASP A 605 6.85 -8.27 14.17
C ASP A 605 5.47 -8.49 13.56
N GLY A 606 4.42 -8.49 14.38
CA GLY A 606 3.04 -8.60 13.92
C GLY A 606 2.49 -7.34 13.25
N GLY A 607 3.24 -6.23 13.24
CA GLY A 607 2.81 -4.98 12.61
C GLY A 607 1.84 -4.15 13.45
N VAL A 608 1.40 -3.03 12.88
CA VAL A 608 0.54 -2.03 13.51
C VAL A 608 -0.49 -1.50 12.51
N VAL A 609 -1.75 -1.39 12.95
CA VAL A 609 -2.75 -0.56 12.25
C VAL A 609 -2.84 0.79 12.95
N TYR A 610 -2.49 1.83 12.22
CA TYR A 610 -2.66 3.21 12.64
C TYR A 610 -4.00 3.76 12.18
N ARG A 611 -4.55 4.67 12.97
CA ARG A 611 -5.74 5.47 12.64
C ARG A 611 -5.38 6.94 12.64
N GLY A 612 -5.68 7.63 11.54
CA GLY A 612 -5.70 9.08 11.45
C GLY A 612 -7.13 9.64 11.49
N VAL A 613 -7.24 10.96 11.64
CA VAL A 613 -8.48 11.71 11.43
C VAL A 613 -8.27 12.65 10.27
N LEU A 614 -9.17 12.64 9.30
CA LEU A 614 -9.15 13.60 8.20
C LEU A 614 -9.45 15.00 8.74
N GLU A 615 -8.49 15.91 8.63
CA GLU A 615 -8.64 17.30 9.05
C GLU A 615 -9.53 18.08 8.07
N SER A 616 -9.79 19.36 8.36
CA SER A 616 -10.68 20.20 7.53
C SER A 616 -10.24 20.36 6.07
N ASP A 617 -8.97 20.14 5.81
CA ASP A 617 -8.31 20.15 4.50
C ASP A 617 -7.90 18.75 4.05
N TYR A 618 -8.52 17.71 4.61
CA TYR A 618 -8.22 16.29 4.35
C TYR A 618 -6.80 15.85 4.71
N ASN A 619 -6.08 16.67 5.48
CA ASN A 619 -4.76 16.32 5.99
C ASN A 619 -4.86 15.31 7.15
N VAL A 620 -3.74 14.66 7.46
CA VAL A 620 -3.58 13.77 8.61
C VAL A 620 -2.33 14.21 9.34
N SER A 621 -2.48 14.70 10.57
CA SER A 621 -1.37 15.17 11.40
C SER A 621 -0.90 14.15 12.42
N THR A 622 -1.71 13.14 12.73
CA THR A 622 -1.45 12.20 13.82
C THR A 622 -1.90 10.80 13.42
N LEU A 623 -1.03 9.82 13.62
CA LEU A 623 -1.31 8.40 13.44
C LEU A 623 -1.36 7.72 14.82
N GLU A 624 -2.55 7.34 15.27
CA GLU A 624 -2.76 6.65 16.54
C GLU A 624 -2.76 5.13 16.34
N PRO A 625 -1.93 4.35 17.06
CA PRO A 625 -1.99 2.89 16.98
C PRO A 625 -3.33 2.40 17.56
N VAL A 626 -4.10 1.64 16.78
CA VAL A 626 -5.41 1.07 17.17
C VAL A 626 -5.43 -0.45 17.18
N ILE A 627 -4.57 -1.10 16.39
CA ILE A 627 -4.28 -2.52 16.48
C ILE A 627 -2.76 -2.66 16.49
N THR A 628 -2.23 -3.45 17.41
CA THR A 628 -0.81 -3.82 17.45
C THR A 628 -0.76 -5.35 17.45
N GLY A 629 -0.04 -5.92 16.50
CA GLY A 629 0.13 -7.36 16.37
C GLY A 629 1.00 -7.96 17.47
N PRO A 630 1.19 -9.28 17.46
CA PRO A 630 2.01 -9.97 18.45
C PRO A 630 3.51 -9.82 18.15
N ASP A 631 4.33 -9.93 19.18
CA ASP A 631 5.77 -10.16 19.06
C ASP A 631 6.04 -11.62 18.71
N PHE A 632 7.16 -11.91 18.06
CA PHE A 632 7.54 -13.30 17.79
C PHE A 632 7.88 -14.10 19.06
N THR A 633 8.12 -13.43 20.19
CA THR A 633 8.30 -14.07 21.50
C THR A 633 7.00 -14.43 22.22
N ASP A 634 5.84 -13.99 21.70
CA ASP A 634 4.55 -14.22 22.34
C ASP A 634 4.13 -15.68 22.34
N SER A 635 3.26 -16.01 23.30
CA SER A 635 2.70 -17.34 23.38
C SER A 635 1.66 -17.55 22.26
N PRO A 636 1.45 -18.80 21.80
CA PRO A 636 0.37 -19.08 20.86
C PRO A 636 -1.03 -18.76 21.38
N GLU A 637 -1.22 -18.66 22.70
CA GLU A 637 -2.51 -18.23 23.26
C GLU A 637 -2.78 -16.76 22.94
N ASP A 638 -1.75 -15.91 22.94
CA ASP A 638 -1.85 -14.47 22.68
C ASP A 638 -1.87 -14.19 21.16
N ALA A 639 -1.02 -14.87 20.39
CA ALA A 639 -0.87 -14.62 18.94
C ALA A 639 -1.95 -15.27 18.07
N ASN A 640 -2.72 -16.22 18.58
CA ASN A 640 -3.76 -16.89 17.79
C ASN A 640 -4.88 -15.92 17.38
N ASP A 641 -5.32 -15.05 18.29
CA ASP A 641 -6.44 -14.12 18.10
C ASP A 641 -6.01 -12.67 17.81
N ALA A 642 -4.69 -12.42 17.74
CA ALA A 642 -4.14 -11.15 17.30
C ALA A 642 -4.02 -11.10 15.77
N LEU A 643 -4.26 -9.91 15.21
CA LEU A 643 -3.90 -9.59 13.82
C LEU A 643 -2.39 -9.62 13.67
N ARG A 644 -1.87 -10.16 12.57
CA ARG A 644 -0.44 -10.12 12.22
C ARG A 644 -0.27 -9.82 10.74
N ASN A 645 0.87 -9.25 10.35
CA ASN A 645 1.20 -8.98 8.95
C ASN A 645 -0.01 -8.43 8.19
N ILE A 646 -0.52 -7.32 8.73
CA ILE A 646 -1.65 -6.63 8.14
C ILE A 646 -1.22 -6.14 6.76
N ASP A 647 -1.84 -6.72 5.75
CA ASP A 647 -1.76 -6.21 4.39
C ASP A 647 -3.00 -5.34 4.19
N ASN A 648 -4.12 -5.92 3.76
CA ASN A 648 -5.25 -5.11 3.37
C ASN A 648 -6.03 -4.54 4.56
N VAL A 649 -6.31 -3.23 4.52
CA VAL A 649 -7.37 -2.59 5.32
C VAL A 649 -8.49 -2.11 4.41
N TYR A 650 -9.74 -2.47 4.71
CA TYR A 650 -10.92 -2.04 3.95
C TYR A 650 -11.99 -1.48 4.88
N THR A 651 -12.31 -0.21 4.78
CA THR A 651 -13.27 0.49 5.64
C THR A 651 -14.67 0.40 5.06
N MET A 652 -15.53 -0.38 5.70
CA MET A 652 -16.93 -0.48 5.32
C MET A 652 -17.68 0.83 5.60
N ARG A 653 -18.78 1.04 4.88
CA ARG A 653 -19.69 2.21 5.03
C ARG A 653 -20.27 2.45 6.43
N ASP A 654 -20.15 1.47 7.34
CA ASP A 654 -20.57 1.59 8.74
C ASP A 654 -19.40 1.86 9.71
N GLY A 655 -18.21 2.11 9.18
CA GLY A 655 -16.98 2.42 9.90
C GLY A 655 -16.25 1.19 10.48
N ARG A 656 -16.76 -0.03 10.31
CA ARG A 656 -15.97 -1.23 10.59
C ARG A 656 -14.90 -1.40 9.51
N VAL A 657 -13.79 -2.04 9.87
CA VAL A 657 -12.64 -2.25 8.98
C VAL A 657 -12.40 -3.75 8.81
N LEU A 658 -12.33 -4.23 7.57
CA LEU A 658 -11.80 -5.56 7.28
C LEU A 658 -10.28 -5.47 7.31
N CYS A 659 -9.63 -6.39 8.02
CA CYS A 659 -8.19 -6.49 8.13
C CYS A 659 -7.78 -7.86 7.60
N CYS A 660 -6.99 -7.88 6.53
CA CYS A 660 -6.53 -9.10 5.88
C CYS A 660 -5.07 -9.35 6.21
N GLU A 661 -4.74 -10.61 6.47
CA GLU A 661 -3.37 -11.02 6.72
C GLU A 661 -2.75 -11.56 5.44
N ASP A 662 -1.50 -11.15 5.22
CA ASP A 662 -0.55 -11.74 4.27
C ASP A 662 0.74 -12.05 5.06
N GLY A 663 0.83 -13.27 5.60
CA GLY A 663 1.88 -13.57 6.56
C GLY A 663 2.33 -15.02 6.62
N PHE A 664 3.61 -15.26 6.35
CA PHE A 664 4.23 -16.56 6.61
C PHE A 664 4.30 -16.84 8.12
N GLY A 665 3.93 -18.06 8.52
CA GLY A 665 3.85 -18.47 9.93
C GLY A 665 5.13 -18.26 10.75
N GLY A 666 5.23 -17.11 11.43
CA GLY A 666 6.18 -16.87 12.51
C GLY A 666 5.95 -17.77 13.73
N PRO A 667 6.91 -17.85 14.67
CA PRO A 667 6.89 -18.80 15.79
C PRO A 667 5.73 -18.61 16.77
N ALA A 668 5.07 -17.45 16.74
CA ALA A 668 4.04 -17.09 17.71
C ALA A 668 2.70 -17.82 17.49
N ARG A 669 2.24 -18.07 16.26
CA ARG A 669 0.90 -18.62 16.00
C ARG A 669 0.88 -20.16 15.95
N SER A 670 -0.19 -20.78 16.47
CA SER A 670 -0.33 -22.25 16.48
C SER A 670 -0.82 -22.87 15.15
N TYR A 671 -1.21 -22.03 14.20
CA TYR A 671 -1.71 -22.42 12.89
C TYR A 671 -1.10 -21.52 11.80
N PRO A 672 -0.96 -22.04 10.56
CA PRO A 672 -0.24 -21.36 9.49
C PRO A 672 -1.14 -20.49 8.59
N ASN A 673 -2.45 -20.67 8.63
CA ASN A 673 -3.40 -19.96 7.77
C ASN A 673 -3.52 -18.50 8.12
N ASP A 674 -3.71 -17.69 7.09
CA ASP A 674 -4.09 -16.30 7.22
C ASP A 674 -5.59 -16.15 7.42
N GLY A 675 -5.96 -15.05 8.05
CA GLY A 675 -7.32 -14.75 8.46
C GLY A 675 -7.82 -13.43 7.91
N LEU A 676 -9.13 -13.38 7.66
CA LEU A 676 -9.86 -12.13 7.54
C LEU A 676 -10.41 -11.79 8.92
N TYR A 677 -10.12 -10.59 9.41
CA TYR A 677 -10.66 -10.07 10.65
C TYR A 677 -11.56 -8.88 10.38
N VAL A 678 -12.58 -8.68 11.22
CA VAL A 678 -13.41 -7.47 11.20
C VAL A 678 -13.12 -6.69 12.48
N TYR A 679 -12.50 -5.53 12.33
CA TYR A 679 -12.29 -4.55 13.38
C TYR A 679 -13.50 -3.64 13.52
N GLN A 680 -14.03 -3.59 14.74
CA GLN A 680 -15.07 -2.67 15.16
C GLN A 680 -14.42 -1.58 16.02
N PRO A 681 -14.33 -0.33 15.54
CA PRO A 681 -13.75 0.77 16.29
C PRO A 681 -14.55 1.07 17.57
N ASN A 682 -13.85 1.62 18.57
CA ASN A 682 -14.53 2.25 19.70
C ASN A 682 -15.38 3.44 19.23
N VAL A 683 -16.52 3.65 19.89
CA VAL A 683 -17.32 4.87 19.71
C VAL A 683 -16.47 6.09 20.07
N VAL A 684 -16.27 6.99 19.11
CA VAL A 684 -15.54 8.23 19.34
C VAL A 684 -16.53 9.37 19.53
N VAL A 685 -16.24 10.26 20.46
CA VAL A 685 -17.02 11.48 20.68
C VAL A 685 -16.15 12.68 20.31
N SER A 686 -16.56 13.40 19.27
CA SER A 686 -15.81 14.51 18.68
C SER A 686 -16.44 15.85 19.01
N ALA A 687 -15.60 16.88 19.16
CA ALA A 687 -16.02 18.27 19.21
C ALA A 687 -15.64 18.95 17.90
N ASN A 688 -16.64 19.34 17.11
CA ASN A 688 -16.41 19.89 15.77
C ASN A 688 -15.76 21.28 15.83
N SER A 689 -15.15 21.71 14.72
CA SER A 689 -14.50 23.02 14.66
C SER A 689 -15.50 24.16 14.43
N ALA A 690 -15.14 25.37 14.90
CA ALA A 690 -15.90 26.59 14.65
C ALA A 690 -14.97 27.81 14.57
N ALA A 691 -15.10 28.60 13.49
CA ALA A 691 -14.40 29.88 13.37
C ALA A 691 -15.15 30.98 14.14
N VAL A 692 -14.53 31.54 15.18
CA VAL A 692 -15.15 32.54 16.06
C VAL A 692 -14.35 33.82 16.10
N GLY A 693 -14.96 34.93 15.70
CA GLY A 693 -14.35 36.26 15.80
C GLY A 693 -14.14 36.69 17.26
N SER A 694 -13.05 37.41 17.53
CA SER A 694 -12.72 37.92 18.87
C SER A 694 -13.91 38.58 19.58
N GLY A 695 -14.20 38.15 20.81
CA GLY A 695 -15.31 38.65 21.62
C GLY A 695 -16.69 38.11 21.25
N SER A 696 -16.80 37.34 20.16
CA SER A 696 -18.02 36.67 19.70
C SER A 696 -18.13 35.25 20.25
N THR A 697 -19.31 34.67 20.12
CA THR A 697 -19.60 33.27 20.49
C THR A 697 -19.94 32.50 19.22
N GLY A 698 -19.32 31.33 19.04
CA GLY A 698 -19.67 30.35 18.02
C GLY A 698 -20.17 29.06 18.65
N THR A 699 -20.73 28.18 17.83
CA THR A 699 -21.29 26.91 18.26
C THR A 699 -20.41 25.75 17.81
N VAL A 700 -20.07 24.86 18.73
CA VAL A 700 -19.28 23.64 18.50
C VAL A 700 -20.15 22.42 18.80
N PRO A 701 -20.63 21.70 17.77
CA PRO A 701 -21.32 20.43 17.95
C PRO A 701 -20.43 19.40 18.65
N LEU A 702 -21.04 18.58 19.51
CA LEU A 702 -20.48 17.33 20.00
C LEU A 702 -21.24 16.18 19.35
N THR A 703 -20.55 15.29 18.66
CA THR A 703 -21.13 14.14 17.96
C THR A 703 -20.48 12.84 18.42
N ALA A 704 -21.22 11.73 18.38
CA ALA A 704 -20.68 10.38 18.49
C ALA A 704 -20.59 9.77 17.10
N SER A 705 -19.45 9.18 16.76
CA SER A 705 -19.16 8.64 15.43
C SER A 705 -20.11 7.50 15.03
N SER A 706 -20.19 6.45 15.85
CA SER A 706 -21.00 5.26 15.60
C SER A 706 -21.61 4.72 16.88
N LEU A 707 -22.92 4.42 16.90
CA LEU A 707 -23.66 3.87 18.03
C LEU A 707 -24.35 2.56 17.63
N PRO A 708 -23.60 1.45 17.51
CA PRO A 708 -24.07 0.23 16.89
C PRO A 708 -25.20 -0.48 17.63
N ALA A 709 -25.19 -0.41 18.97
CA ALA A 709 -26.27 -0.91 19.83
C ALA A 709 -27.34 0.15 20.16
N GLY A 710 -27.31 1.29 19.47
CA GLY A 710 -28.07 2.50 19.82
C GLY A 710 -27.44 3.23 21.00
N PHE A 711 -28.19 4.17 21.59
CA PHE A 711 -27.69 5.00 22.68
C PHE A 711 -28.51 4.82 23.94
N SER A 712 -27.87 4.46 25.06
CA SER A 712 -28.52 4.53 26.38
C SER A 712 -28.23 5.86 27.07
N GLY A 713 -27.00 6.37 26.91
CA GLY A 713 -26.57 7.63 27.48
C GLY A 713 -25.06 7.72 27.68
N ALA A 714 -24.58 8.92 27.94
CA ALA A 714 -23.17 9.21 28.20
C ALA A 714 -23.01 10.27 29.28
N ARG A 715 -21.83 10.28 29.92
CA ARG A 715 -21.35 11.40 30.70
C ARG A 715 -20.01 11.85 30.14
N LEU A 716 -19.96 13.09 29.67
CA LEU A 716 -18.80 13.69 29.02
C LEU A 716 -18.28 14.85 29.86
N THR A 717 -16.98 15.13 29.78
CA THR A 717 -16.39 16.37 30.28
C THR A 717 -15.55 16.96 29.16
N VAL A 718 -15.92 18.15 28.69
CA VAL A 718 -15.18 18.88 27.65
C VAL A 718 -14.40 20.00 28.31
N THR A 719 -13.15 20.18 27.90
CA THR A 719 -12.25 21.19 28.47
C THR A 719 -11.64 22.01 27.33
N VAL A 720 -11.49 23.32 27.55
CA VAL A 720 -10.75 24.21 26.64
C VAL A 720 -9.26 24.09 26.99
N SER A 721 -8.43 23.72 26.03
CA SER A 721 -6.98 23.60 26.20
C SER A 721 -6.32 24.92 26.62
N ASN A 722 -6.80 26.04 26.08
CA ASN A 722 -6.34 27.38 26.44
C ASN A 722 -7.51 28.30 26.86
N PRO A 723 -7.83 28.37 28.18
CA PRO A 723 -8.94 29.18 28.69
C PRO A 723 -8.74 30.70 28.56
N ASP A 724 -7.50 31.16 28.31
CA ASP A 724 -7.24 32.57 28.03
C ASP A 724 -7.73 32.98 26.63
N ILE A 725 -7.82 32.02 25.70
CA ILE A 725 -8.26 32.24 24.31
C ILE A 725 -9.76 32.00 24.15
N ALA A 726 -10.32 31.00 24.82
CA ALA A 726 -11.72 30.64 24.69
C ALA A 726 -12.38 30.22 26.01
N SER A 727 -13.68 30.43 26.13
CA SER A 727 -14.48 29.93 27.26
C SER A 727 -15.78 29.30 26.76
N ILE A 728 -16.18 28.20 27.38
CA ILE A 728 -17.49 27.59 27.19
C ILE A 728 -18.50 28.44 27.97
N THR A 729 -19.53 28.91 27.28
CA THR A 729 -20.56 29.83 27.82
C THR A 729 -21.96 29.23 27.84
N GLY A 730 -22.17 28.15 27.11
CA GLY A 730 -23.45 27.47 27.01
C GLY A 730 -23.28 26.04 26.53
N VAL A 731 -24.28 25.22 26.85
CA VAL A 731 -24.47 23.88 26.29
C VAL A 731 -25.94 23.75 25.93
N SER A 732 -26.23 23.28 24.73
CA SER A 732 -27.56 22.92 24.27
C SER A 732 -27.58 21.48 23.80
N PHE A 733 -28.77 20.90 23.72
CA PHE A 733 -28.97 19.47 23.45
C PHE A 733 -29.99 19.28 22.33
N PRO A 734 -29.82 18.24 21.49
CA PRO A 734 -30.83 17.87 20.51
C PRO A 734 -32.06 17.25 21.18
N ASP A 735 -33.23 17.52 20.61
CA ASP A 735 -34.53 17.06 21.13
C ASP A 735 -34.66 15.53 21.17
N SER A 736 -33.83 14.80 20.41
CA SER A 736 -33.80 13.34 20.37
C SER A 736 -33.30 12.71 21.69
N LEU A 737 -32.59 13.46 22.53
CA LEU A 737 -32.03 12.97 23.79
C LEU A 737 -32.99 13.30 24.94
N GLY A 738 -33.77 12.31 25.40
CA GLY A 738 -34.87 12.55 26.34
C GLY A 738 -34.48 12.96 27.77
N LEU A 739 -33.22 12.77 28.19
CA LEU A 739 -32.71 13.26 29.48
C LEU A 739 -31.34 13.92 29.32
N THR A 740 -31.22 15.19 29.70
CA THR A 740 -29.99 15.97 29.51
C THR A 740 -29.68 16.86 30.71
N GLU A 741 -28.42 16.94 31.10
CA GLU A 741 -27.91 17.83 32.16
C GLU A 741 -26.53 18.37 31.78
N SER A 742 -26.28 19.66 32.02
CA SER A 742 -24.98 20.27 31.83
C SER A 742 -24.58 21.16 33.00
N SER A 743 -23.29 21.22 33.32
CA SER A 743 -22.72 22.21 34.23
C SER A 743 -21.40 22.74 33.66
N ILE A 744 -21.26 24.06 33.61
CA ILE A 744 -20.06 24.75 33.14
C ILE A 744 -19.28 25.24 34.37
N SER A 745 -17.96 25.15 34.36
CA SER A 745 -17.10 25.70 35.42
C SER A 745 -17.21 27.22 35.50
N ASP A 746 -16.94 27.79 36.67
CA ASP A 746 -17.08 29.24 36.90
C ASP A 746 -16.21 30.10 35.96
N ASP A 747 -15.08 29.55 35.51
CA ASP A 747 -14.15 30.19 34.58
C ASP A 747 -14.42 29.84 33.11
N GLY A 748 -15.41 28.99 32.83
CA GLY A 748 -15.74 28.51 31.47
C GLY A 748 -14.67 27.61 30.84
N SER A 749 -13.68 27.14 31.61
CA SER A 749 -12.62 26.25 31.12
C SER A 749 -13.13 24.84 30.84
N SER A 750 -14.24 24.41 31.45
CA SER A 750 -14.80 23.07 31.25
C SER A 750 -16.32 23.03 31.34
N ALA A 751 -16.91 22.02 30.70
CA ALA A 751 -18.32 21.68 30.80
C ALA A 751 -18.49 20.17 31.02
N THR A 752 -19.21 19.79 32.08
CA THR A 752 -19.70 18.42 32.27
C THR A 752 -21.07 18.28 31.62
N ILE A 753 -21.23 17.24 30.83
CA ILE A 753 -22.45 16.93 30.08
C ILE A 753 -22.92 15.53 30.47
N ARG A 754 -24.22 15.36 30.66
CA ARG A 754 -24.87 14.06 30.84
C ARG A 754 -26.04 14.01 29.88
N VAL A 755 -26.12 12.96 29.09
CA VAL A 755 -27.19 12.73 28.12
C VAL A 755 -27.67 11.29 28.24
N ALA A 756 -28.94 11.06 28.01
CA ALA A 756 -29.53 9.74 27.91
C ALA A 756 -30.70 9.76 26.93
N ASP A 757 -30.76 8.72 26.10
CA ASP A 757 -31.87 8.51 25.19
C ASP A 757 -32.87 7.53 25.83
N VAL A 758 -33.76 8.12 26.64
CA VAL A 758 -34.77 7.35 27.40
C VAL A 758 -35.93 6.85 26.56
N ASP A 759 -36.15 7.47 25.40
CA ASP A 759 -37.25 7.12 24.50
C ASP A 759 -36.78 6.18 23.37
N THR A 760 -35.49 5.81 23.37
CA THR A 760 -34.86 4.98 22.33
C THR A 760 -35.08 5.62 20.96
N ASN A 761 -34.82 6.92 20.84
CA ASN A 761 -34.88 7.66 19.57
C ASN A 761 -33.64 7.38 18.70
N VAL A 762 -32.50 7.13 19.32
CA VAL A 762 -31.24 6.74 18.69
C VAL A 762 -31.21 5.22 18.58
N GLN A 763 -31.56 4.72 17.39
CA GLN A 763 -31.61 3.28 17.10
C GLN A 763 -30.21 2.67 16.98
N SER A 764 -30.15 1.33 17.00
CA SER A 764 -28.99 0.56 16.52
C SER A 764 -28.50 1.08 15.17
N GLY A 765 -27.19 1.12 14.99
CA GLY A 765 -26.54 1.59 13.76
C GLY A 765 -26.58 3.09 13.52
N ALA A 766 -26.93 3.91 14.52
CA ALA A 766 -26.94 5.36 14.34
C ALA A 766 -25.52 5.93 14.25
N MET A 767 -25.23 6.65 13.17
CA MET A 767 -23.96 7.35 12.93
C MET A 767 -24.10 8.86 13.19
N ASP A 768 -22.99 9.55 13.47
CA ASP A 768 -22.89 11.00 13.67
C ASP A 768 -23.93 11.61 14.60
N VAL A 769 -24.21 10.90 15.69
CA VAL A 769 -25.29 11.27 16.60
C VAL A 769 -24.88 12.49 17.41
N SER A 770 -25.57 13.61 17.19
CA SER A 770 -25.37 14.80 18.01
C SER A 770 -25.69 14.50 19.47
N LEU A 771 -24.71 14.72 20.34
CA LEU A 771 -24.82 14.57 21.78
C LEU A 771 -25.09 15.91 22.47
N ALA A 772 -24.50 17.00 21.96
CA ALA A 772 -24.71 18.35 22.48
C ALA A 772 -24.23 19.39 21.46
N THR A 773 -24.42 20.68 21.77
CA THR A 773 -23.76 21.80 21.09
C THR A 773 -23.25 22.77 22.14
N LEU A 774 -21.95 23.08 22.10
CA LEU A 774 -21.29 24.01 23.00
C LEU A 774 -21.32 25.43 22.42
N ASP A 775 -21.66 26.42 23.23
CA ASP A 775 -21.45 27.82 22.89
C ASP A 775 -20.07 28.26 23.37
N VAL A 776 -19.12 28.41 22.45
CA VAL A 776 -17.73 28.77 22.75
C VAL A 776 -17.50 30.23 22.42
N ARG A 777 -17.09 31.02 23.41
CA ARG A 777 -16.77 32.43 23.27
C ARG A 777 -15.26 32.60 23.10
N ALA A 778 -14.86 33.32 22.05
CA ALA A 778 -13.48 33.80 21.92
C ALA A 778 -13.24 34.94 22.93
N ASN A 779 -12.42 34.68 23.94
CA ASN A 779 -12.05 35.64 24.97
C ASN A 779 -11.09 36.65 24.33
N GLY A 780 -11.63 37.79 23.91
CA GLY A 780 -10.87 38.77 23.13
C GLY A 780 -9.70 39.36 23.90
N CYS A 781 -8.51 38.76 23.77
CA CYS A 781 -7.26 39.32 24.27
C CYS A 781 -6.24 39.40 23.13
N LEU A 782 -6.02 40.63 22.64
CA LEU A 782 -4.77 41.03 22.00
C LEU A 782 -3.70 41.06 23.09
N LEU A 783 -2.79 40.08 23.10
CA LEU A 783 -1.49 40.21 23.74
C LEU A 783 -0.40 39.86 22.73
N TYR A 784 0.29 40.89 22.24
CA TYR A 784 1.63 40.77 21.68
C TYR A 784 2.53 40.11 22.72
N THR A 785 2.94 38.85 22.51
CA THR A 785 4.33 38.34 22.61
C THR A 785 4.38 36.83 22.33
N SER A 786 5.46 36.43 21.63
CA SER A 786 5.90 35.11 21.13
C SER A 786 5.71 33.86 22.01
N LEU A 787 5.46 32.72 21.32
CA LEU A 787 5.75 31.29 21.63
C LEU A 787 5.20 30.75 22.98
N SER A 788 4.57 29.57 23.09
CA SER A 788 4.61 28.29 22.37
C SER A 788 3.22 27.68 22.22
#